data_AF-A0A3A8L9Y4-F1
#
_entry.id   AF-A0A3A8L9Y4-F1
#
_cell.length_a   1.000
_cell.length_b   1.000
_cell.length_c   1.000
_cell.angle_alpha   90.00
_cell.angle_beta   90.00
_cell.angle_gamma   90.00
#
_symmetry.space_group_name_H-M   'P 1'
#
loop_
_entity.id
_entity.type
_entity.pdbx_description
1 polymer ?
#
loop_
_entity_poly.entity_id
_entity_poly.type
_entity_poly.pdbx_seq_one_letter_code
_entity_poly.pdbx_strand_id
1 'polypeptide(L)'
;MGASRGMRPAGIRGAPLVNVSGPPGSSPSWQGRSGFKPAGDGVRYGVHWGCVRLAGLMVKVTRSLAPKPSRVLQAEAPVSQAPPTTVSSRAPTRAASSMAAPVAAGAKAPEQQKVEQRVASLPEGMTRQALLQALSGGMPPADVDAVTTALADLSPAQQKELANLLSKAGVSATASPRADAGAERAFLFKAIAGGAKGATLKRLAEQIRGRPPTNQAFSFNPLSSAATKRTASASPVDAAAAKLKAAMDDIWGTDEAAVFEALEGLDPALLPKVAEKYQKLTGTSLQDALNLELEAGDLKRALAAFEPQVPVATTAPVKTPAKVTAAGTVSTSDIQKNLDAIQVTSRDEGTVQRGNAVELNNLIPINVASWKPPKAAIYNPLKEAVKERNEAKAAFDKAPAGAAKTSAQAKLDAAEKKVTDAGAKVKAWLKEHIGANPELTQATAAVKHAGEQVATLEKKQAKAKVPKDPEAAETLKREQKAALDAAKAKLTQAQAHQTSVKDGLLARIDAYTPMVAVPQTRSDVTVDGTTVRMRDGRETAYTNLWKAVDGGAVAGDSHTQVDTQLEKSGISEDRQKILASISGLEGTFSKVNTWDTGRVSWGFTQWTLGKSGNGTLAEFMRDLKKTDPAQYEKSFGKYGLDVDAKGVVLTRADGTVLKGVEAAEAIRTDVKLAAVFMAAGADPAMQQAQIKYANEGKITETRNRSVKVTGKDASGETVKAKLQLKDVVTSEYGNAILADLEVNAGRGGSVAADALEAYVKAKGLDPAKVDEWGPDAEKAVIAALEQASRKERLRHHAKAGFSKEPGSFVS
;
A
#
# COMPACT_ATOMS: atom_id res chain seq x y z
N MET A 1 22.00 -22.54 74.21
CA MET A 1 22.65 -21.22 74.03
C MET A 1 21.96 -20.53 72.86
N GLY A 2 21.19 -19.46 72.95
CA GLY A 2 20.86 -18.53 74.03
C GLY A 2 20.71 -17.13 73.43
N ALA A 3 19.47 -16.61 73.37
CA ALA A 3 19.05 -15.19 73.41
C ALA A 3 19.59 -14.21 72.30
N SER A 4 18.94 -13.11 71.88
CA SER A 4 17.66 -12.46 72.16
C SER A 4 17.48 -11.18 71.29
N ARG A 5 16.20 -10.79 71.06
CA ARG A 5 15.56 -9.43 71.04
C ARG A 5 16.12 -8.32 70.10
N GLY A 6 15.37 -7.35 69.56
CA GLY A 6 13.98 -6.85 69.68
C GLY A 6 13.77 -5.74 68.61
N MET A 7 12.60 -5.61 67.99
CA MET A 7 11.45 -4.73 68.33
C MET A 7 11.64 -3.23 67.98
N ARG A 8 10.67 -2.68 67.20
CA ARG A 8 10.51 -1.28 66.73
C ARG A 8 10.13 -0.30 67.87
N PRO A 9 10.06 1.05 67.67
CA PRO A 9 8.87 1.72 67.08
C PRO A 9 9.05 3.07 66.33
N ALA A 10 8.01 3.39 65.52
CA ALA A 10 7.31 4.64 65.17
C ALA A 10 7.98 6.04 64.99
N GLY A 11 7.48 6.79 63.96
CA GLY A 11 7.54 8.27 63.83
C GLY A 11 7.44 8.81 62.38
N ILE A 12 6.26 8.79 61.72
CA ILE A 12 5.40 9.94 61.29
C ILE A 12 6.10 11.23 60.76
N ARG A 13 5.87 11.58 59.47
CA ARG A 13 5.18 12.80 58.94
C ARG A 13 5.62 13.15 57.49
N GLY A 14 4.64 13.44 56.63
CA GLY A 14 4.86 14.18 55.37
C GLY A 14 3.97 13.76 54.21
N ALA A 15 2.69 14.15 54.21
CA ALA A 15 1.81 14.14 53.04
C ALA A 15 1.71 15.56 52.45
N PRO A 16 1.52 15.75 51.13
CA PRO A 16 0.99 16.99 50.59
C PRO A 16 -0.53 16.89 50.33
N LEU A 17 -1.18 17.99 50.71
CA LEU A 17 -2.59 18.31 50.58
C LEU A 17 -3.05 18.41 49.11
N VAL A 18 -4.22 17.84 48.80
CA VAL A 18 -5.09 18.34 47.73
C VAL A 18 -6.44 18.66 48.37
N ASN A 19 -6.86 19.91 48.16
CA ASN A 19 -8.00 20.57 48.76
C ASN A 19 -9.29 20.19 48.00
N VAL A 20 -10.34 19.78 48.73
CA VAL A 20 -11.71 19.56 48.21
C VAL A 20 -12.70 20.16 49.21
N SER A 21 -13.50 21.12 48.74
CA SER A 21 -14.76 21.62 49.32
C SER A 21 -15.27 22.70 48.35
N GLY A 22 -16.53 22.85 47.91
CA GLY A 22 -17.86 22.23 48.12
C GLY A 22 -18.81 22.86 47.06
N PRO A 23 -20.14 23.01 47.27
CA PRO A 23 -21.15 21.99 46.92
C PRO A 23 -22.26 22.55 45.97
N PRO A 24 -23.53 22.05 45.89
CA PRO A 24 -24.20 21.79 44.61
C PRO A 24 -25.31 22.80 44.25
N GLY A 25 -25.54 23.01 42.95
CA GLY A 25 -26.56 23.92 42.43
C GLY A 25 -27.48 23.27 41.40
N SER A 26 -28.72 23.04 41.81
CA SER A 26 -29.99 23.23 41.07
C SER A 26 -30.14 22.70 39.63
N SER A 27 -31.01 21.70 39.52
CA SER A 27 -31.78 21.30 38.34
C SER A 27 -32.61 22.45 37.73
N PRO A 28 -32.95 22.36 36.44
CA PRO A 28 -34.23 22.85 35.96
C PRO A 28 -35.10 21.71 35.40
N SER A 29 -36.28 21.62 35.98
CA SER A 29 -37.47 20.97 35.45
C SER A 29 -37.87 21.54 34.08
N TRP A 30 -38.17 20.66 33.12
CA TRP A 30 -39.08 20.99 32.02
C TRP A 30 -40.19 19.93 31.95
N GLN A 31 -41.39 20.37 32.33
CA GLN A 31 -42.65 19.75 31.93
C GLN A 31 -42.96 20.20 30.50
N GLY A 32 -43.38 19.28 29.64
CA GLY A 32 -43.82 19.59 28.28
C GLY A 32 -44.50 18.39 27.63
N ARG A 33 -45.84 18.47 27.56
CA ARG A 33 -46.80 17.43 27.17
C ARG A 33 -46.75 16.99 25.69
N SER A 34 -47.47 15.88 25.48
CA SER A 34 -48.14 15.36 24.27
C SER A 34 -47.39 14.19 23.61
N GLY A 35 -47.95 13.00 23.40
CA GLY A 35 -49.34 12.55 23.44
C GLY A 35 -49.77 12.15 22.04
N PHE A 36 -49.39 10.96 21.56
CA PHE A 36 -50.03 10.33 20.40
C PHE A 36 -49.93 8.80 20.48
N LYS A 37 -51.10 8.15 20.48
CA LYS A 37 -51.29 6.70 20.31
C LYS A 37 -51.20 6.32 18.83
N PRO A 38 -50.83 5.08 18.48
CA PRO A 38 -50.92 4.57 17.11
C PRO A 38 -52.26 3.85 16.88
N ALA A 39 -52.88 4.13 15.74
CA ALA A 39 -53.80 3.26 15.01
C ALA A 39 -53.29 3.33 13.56
N GLY A 40 -52.97 2.24 12.87
CA GLY A 40 -53.81 1.08 12.62
C GLY A 40 -54.40 1.26 11.22
N ASP A 41 -54.02 0.37 10.30
CA ASP A 41 -54.63 0.03 8.98
C ASP A 41 -53.49 -0.27 7.98
N GLY A 42 -53.41 -1.41 7.29
CA GLY A 42 -54.46 -2.31 6.84
C GLY A 42 -54.42 -2.37 5.32
N VAL A 43 -53.43 -3.06 4.72
CA VAL A 43 -53.33 -3.21 3.25
C VAL A 43 -53.74 -4.62 2.84
N ARG A 44 -54.86 -4.72 2.12
CA ARG A 44 -55.25 -5.85 1.26
C ARG A 44 -55.63 -5.30 -0.11
N TYR A 45 -54.96 -5.74 -1.16
CA TYR A 45 -55.49 -5.99 -2.52
C TYR A 45 -54.47 -6.94 -3.18
N GLY A 46 -54.83 -8.02 -3.89
CA GLY A 46 -56.02 -8.26 -4.70
C GLY A 46 -55.54 -8.51 -6.14
N VAL A 47 -55.38 -9.79 -6.48
CA VAL A 47 -54.86 -10.32 -7.75
C VAL A 47 -55.85 -10.09 -8.90
N HIS A 48 -55.40 -9.66 -10.08
CA HIS A 48 -56.06 -10.00 -11.34
C HIS A 48 -55.13 -10.07 -12.56
N TRP A 49 -55.42 -11.10 -13.37
CA TRP A 49 -54.81 -11.48 -14.63
C TRP A 49 -55.32 -10.63 -15.81
N GLY A 50 -54.47 -10.41 -16.82
CA GLY A 50 -54.87 -9.84 -18.10
C GLY A 50 -53.91 -10.25 -19.21
N CYS A 51 -54.44 -10.92 -20.23
CA CYS A 51 -53.76 -11.51 -21.38
C CYS A 51 -54.06 -10.65 -22.63
N VAL A 52 -53.07 -10.21 -23.42
CA VAL A 52 -53.27 -9.70 -24.81
C VAL A 52 -52.07 -10.03 -25.71
N ARG A 53 -52.38 -10.46 -26.93
CA ARG A 53 -51.51 -10.92 -28.04
C ARG A 53 -51.12 -9.80 -29.04
N LEU A 54 -49.97 -10.05 -29.69
CA LEU A 54 -49.59 -9.83 -31.12
C LEU A 54 -49.55 -8.43 -31.78
N ALA A 55 -48.34 -8.05 -32.23
CA ALA A 55 -47.89 -7.66 -33.59
C ALA A 55 -46.47 -7.04 -33.46
N GLY A 56 -45.42 -7.29 -34.23
CA GLY A 56 -45.27 -7.74 -35.62
C GLY A 56 -44.75 -6.58 -36.49
N LEU A 57 -43.43 -6.34 -36.57
CA LEU A 57 -42.87 -5.52 -37.68
C LEU A 57 -41.37 -5.77 -37.94
N MET A 58 -41.07 -6.17 -39.19
CA MET A 58 -39.76 -6.30 -39.81
C MET A 58 -39.18 -4.94 -40.21
N VAL A 59 -37.85 -4.77 -40.17
CA VAL A 59 -37.14 -3.73 -40.94
C VAL A 59 -35.92 -4.33 -41.66
N LYS A 60 -35.83 -3.96 -42.95
CA LYS A 60 -34.91 -4.39 -44.00
C LYS A 60 -33.49 -3.86 -43.82
N VAL A 61 -32.54 -4.67 -44.29
CA VAL A 61 -31.12 -4.38 -44.52
C VAL A 61 -30.94 -3.70 -45.89
N THR A 62 -30.10 -2.67 -45.97
CA THR A 62 -29.55 -2.15 -47.24
C THR A 62 -28.04 -1.94 -47.15
N ARG A 63 -27.33 -2.52 -48.13
CA ARG A 63 -25.90 -2.31 -48.45
C ARG A 63 -25.77 -1.30 -49.60
N SER A 64 -24.67 -0.54 -49.60
CA SER A 64 -23.98 0.07 -50.77
C SER A 64 -22.75 0.82 -50.26
N LEU A 65 -21.66 1.12 -50.97
CA LEU A 65 -20.93 0.64 -52.16
C LEU A 65 -19.59 1.40 -52.11
N ALA A 66 -18.49 0.79 -52.54
CA ALA A 66 -17.16 1.41 -52.60
C ALA A 66 -16.95 2.25 -53.88
N PRO A 67 -15.95 3.15 -53.93
CA PRO A 67 -15.32 3.55 -55.17
C PRO A 67 -13.82 3.15 -55.27
N LYS A 68 -13.43 2.94 -56.53
CA LYS A 68 -12.15 2.47 -57.08
C LYS A 68 -11.12 3.62 -57.30
N PRO A 69 -9.86 3.29 -57.69
CA PRO A 69 -8.69 4.16 -57.50
C PRO A 69 -8.26 4.95 -58.75
N SER A 70 -7.42 5.97 -58.53
CA SER A 70 -6.76 6.78 -59.57
C SER A 70 -5.26 6.48 -59.64
N ARG A 71 -4.69 6.63 -60.84
CA ARG A 71 -3.42 6.08 -61.34
C ARG A 71 -2.50 7.23 -61.82
N VAL A 72 -1.18 7.00 -61.71
CA VAL A 72 -0.02 7.54 -62.49
C VAL A 72 0.43 9.00 -62.30
N LEU A 73 1.71 9.21 -61.93
CA LEU A 73 2.77 9.75 -62.82
C LEU A 73 4.20 9.58 -62.24
N GLN A 74 5.16 9.43 -63.16
CA GLN A 74 6.58 9.09 -63.03
C GLN A 74 7.51 10.33 -63.00
N ALA A 75 8.82 10.05 -62.87
CA ALA A 75 10.02 10.83 -63.25
C ALA A 75 10.51 11.85 -62.21
N GLU A 76 11.80 12.09 -61.95
CA GLU A 76 13.11 11.64 -62.46
C GLU A 76 14.18 12.19 -61.48
N ALA A 77 15.35 11.55 -61.40
CA ALA A 77 16.57 12.10 -60.76
C ALA A 77 17.32 12.99 -61.77
N PRO A 78 18.24 13.89 -61.35
CA PRO A 78 19.65 13.46 -61.24
C PRO A 78 20.57 14.21 -60.23
N VAL A 79 21.60 13.48 -59.78
CA VAL A 79 23.06 13.78 -59.67
C VAL A 79 23.54 15.25 -59.59
N SER A 80 24.38 15.61 -58.60
CA SER A 80 25.80 16.05 -58.80
C SER A 80 26.47 16.77 -57.59
N GLN A 81 27.64 16.23 -57.20
CA GLN A 81 28.93 16.86 -56.82
C GLN A 81 29.11 17.91 -55.68
N ALA A 82 30.10 17.60 -54.81
CA ALA A 82 30.93 18.50 -53.98
C ALA A 82 31.99 19.26 -54.86
N PRO A 83 32.95 20.12 -54.38
CA PRO A 83 33.55 20.31 -53.04
C PRO A 83 33.91 21.81 -52.73
N PRO A 84 35.11 22.19 -52.18
CA PRO A 84 35.47 22.29 -50.75
C PRO A 84 35.95 23.71 -50.33
N THR A 85 36.14 23.98 -49.03
CA THR A 85 37.08 25.02 -48.57
C THR A 85 37.68 24.73 -47.18
N THR A 86 38.91 25.20 -47.03
CA THR A 86 39.95 24.95 -46.04
C THR A 86 40.14 26.11 -45.03
N VAL A 87 41.02 25.88 -44.04
CA VAL A 87 41.74 26.84 -43.14
C VAL A 87 40.85 27.48 -42.03
N SER A 88 41.25 27.71 -40.77
CA SER A 88 42.56 27.97 -40.17
C SER A 88 42.57 27.78 -38.64
N SER A 89 43.78 27.52 -38.14
CA SER A 89 44.26 27.44 -36.76
C SER A 89 44.16 28.75 -35.95
N ARG A 90 43.91 28.63 -34.63
CA ARG A 90 44.42 29.61 -33.64
C ARG A 90 44.50 29.00 -32.23
N ALA A 91 45.71 28.90 -31.69
CA ALA A 91 46.00 28.80 -30.24
C ALA A 91 45.98 30.23 -29.64
N PRO A 92 45.88 30.47 -28.30
CA PRO A 92 46.94 30.08 -27.36
C PRO A 92 46.56 29.87 -25.85
N THR A 93 47.59 29.47 -25.09
CA THR A 93 47.94 29.78 -23.67
C THR A 93 47.26 29.08 -22.47
N ARG A 94 48.03 28.13 -21.90
CA ARG A 94 48.54 28.00 -20.50
C ARG A 94 47.67 28.45 -19.31
N ALA A 95 47.39 27.50 -18.40
CA ALA A 95 47.71 27.61 -16.96
C ALA A 95 47.80 26.21 -16.34
N ALA A 96 48.91 25.92 -15.66
CA ALA A 96 49.17 24.69 -14.93
C ALA A 96 48.63 24.80 -13.50
N SER A 97 48.08 23.71 -12.97
CA SER A 97 47.98 23.49 -11.52
C SER A 97 48.24 22.01 -11.24
N SER A 98 49.13 21.81 -10.28
CA SER A 98 49.72 20.55 -9.82
C SER A 98 48.68 19.58 -9.25
N MET A 99 48.61 18.37 -9.82
CA MET A 99 47.93 17.23 -9.19
C MET A 99 48.98 16.32 -8.55
N ALA A 100 48.69 15.93 -7.30
CA ALA A 100 49.47 15.00 -6.50
C ALA A 100 49.67 13.64 -7.20
N ALA A 101 50.82 13.01 -6.92
CA ALA A 101 51.15 11.68 -7.40
C ALA A 101 50.13 10.62 -6.92
N PRO A 102 49.69 9.68 -7.78
CA PRO A 102 48.80 8.61 -7.35
C PRO A 102 49.51 7.64 -6.41
N VAL A 103 48.85 7.36 -5.29
CA VAL A 103 49.21 6.32 -4.32
C VAL A 103 49.22 4.96 -5.04
N ALA A 104 50.30 4.19 -4.87
CA ALA A 104 50.45 2.86 -5.46
C ALA A 104 49.32 1.92 -5.01
N ALA A 105 48.60 1.34 -5.98
CA ALA A 105 47.59 0.32 -5.72
C ALA A 105 48.24 -0.92 -5.08
N GLY A 106 47.69 -1.39 -3.95
CA GLY A 106 48.14 -2.61 -3.28
C GLY A 106 48.04 -3.86 -4.17
N ALA A 107 48.82 -4.89 -3.85
CA ALA A 107 48.84 -6.14 -4.62
C ALA A 107 47.45 -6.78 -4.71
N LYS A 108 46.96 -7.01 -5.94
CA LYS A 108 45.68 -7.67 -6.21
C LYS A 108 45.66 -9.13 -5.71
N ALA A 109 44.49 -9.63 -5.33
CA ALA A 109 44.32 -11.02 -4.89
C ALA A 109 44.71 -12.03 -5.99
N PRO A 110 45.31 -13.20 -5.66
CA PRO A 110 45.74 -14.20 -6.65
C PRO A 110 44.63 -14.69 -7.60
N GLU A 111 43.39 -14.78 -7.11
CA GLU A 111 42.24 -15.17 -7.93
C GLU A 111 41.89 -14.11 -8.98
N GLN A 112 41.99 -12.83 -8.61
CA GLN A 112 41.78 -11.73 -9.56
C GLN A 112 42.87 -11.72 -10.64
N GLN A 113 44.13 -12.01 -10.29
CA GLN A 113 45.22 -12.10 -11.26
C GLN A 113 45.03 -13.24 -12.28
N LYS A 114 44.56 -14.42 -11.82
CA LYS A 114 44.25 -15.55 -12.71
C LYS A 114 43.12 -15.23 -13.69
N VAL A 115 42.06 -14.57 -13.20
CA VAL A 115 40.94 -14.15 -14.03
C VAL A 115 41.37 -13.06 -15.02
N GLU A 116 42.18 -12.08 -14.60
CA GLU A 116 42.74 -11.06 -15.51
C GLU A 116 43.61 -11.68 -16.61
N GLN A 117 44.44 -12.69 -16.28
CA GLN A 117 45.23 -13.42 -17.29
C GLN A 117 44.35 -14.18 -18.29
N ARG A 118 43.27 -14.82 -17.81
CA ARG A 118 42.30 -15.50 -18.69
C ARG A 118 41.56 -14.51 -19.59
N VAL A 119 41.06 -13.40 -19.05
CA VAL A 119 40.42 -12.35 -19.86
C VAL A 119 41.42 -11.75 -20.86
N ALA A 120 42.71 -11.64 -20.50
CA ALA A 120 43.76 -11.18 -21.41
C ALA A 120 44.04 -12.15 -22.57
N SER A 121 43.75 -13.45 -22.40
CA SER A 121 43.90 -14.46 -23.46
C SER A 121 42.78 -14.45 -24.50
N LEU A 122 41.68 -13.73 -24.26
CA LEU A 122 40.64 -13.51 -25.25
C LEU A 122 41.16 -12.65 -26.41
N PRO A 123 40.69 -12.85 -27.66
CA PRO A 123 41.01 -11.98 -28.77
C PRO A 123 40.74 -10.50 -28.44
N GLU A 124 41.62 -9.60 -28.91
CA GLU A 124 41.41 -8.17 -28.73
C GLU A 124 40.10 -7.72 -29.37
N GLY A 125 39.26 -7.04 -28.60
CA GLY A 125 37.94 -6.61 -29.05
C GLY A 125 37.02 -6.17 -27.90
N MET A 126 35.78 -5.81 -28.26
CA MET A 126 34.82 -5.23 -27.31
C MET A 126 34.44 -6.17 -26.16
N THR A 127 34.40 -7.49 -26.41
CA THR A 127 34.10 -8.49 -25.38
C THR A 127 35.17 -8.51 -24.29
N ARG A 128 36.46 -8.49 -24.68
CA ARG A 128 37.59 -8.41 -23.73
C ARG A 128 37.56 -7.10 -22.95
N GLN A 129 37.34 -5.97 -23.61
CA GLN A 129 37.25 -4.66 -22.96
C GLN A 129 36.09 -4.58 -21.97
N ALA A 130 34.91 -5.09 -22.34
CA ALA A 130 33.73 -5.10 -21.48
C ALA A 130 33.91 -5.98 -20.24
N LEU A 131 34.60 -7.13 -20.36
CA LEU A 131 34.93 -8.00 -19.23
C LEU A 131 35.93 -7.36 -18.27
N LEU A 132 37.00 -6.74 -18.80
CA LEU A 132 37.95 -6.00 -17.98
C LEU A 132 37.26 -4.85 -17.23
N GLN A 133 36.34 -4.15 -17.89
CA GLN A 133 35.56 -3.09 -17.28
C GLN A 133 34.58 -3.61 -16.23
N ALA A 134 33.90 -4.74 -16.48
CA ALA A 134 33.00 -5.37 -15.51
C ALA A 134 33.77 -5.86 -14.26
N LEU A 135 34.96 -6.43 -14.44
CA LEU A 135 35.84 -6.82 -13.35
C LEU A 135 36.29 -5.61 -12.53
N SER A 136 36.64 -4.49 -13.18
CA SER A 136 36.96 -3.23 -12.49
C SER A 136 35.75 -2.59 -11.81
N GLY A 137 34.54 -2.90 -12.27
CA GLY A 137 33.26 -2.40 -11.76
C GLY A 137 32.67 -3.25 -10.62
N GLY A 138 33.43 -4.19 -10.05
CA GLY A 138 33.02 -4.97 -8.88
C GLY A 138 32.30 -6.29 -9.20
N MET A 139 32.36 -6.79 -10.44
CA MET A 139 31.89 -8.16 -10.73
C MET A 139 32.79 -9.19 -10.02
N PRO A 140 32.22 -10.18 -9.29
CA PRO A 140 33.01 -11.22 -8.64
C PRO A 140 33.91 -11.98 -9.63
N PRO A 141 35.17 -12.30 -9.29
CA PRO A 141 36.07 -13.05 -10.16
C PRO A 141 35.48 -14.39 -10.65
N ALA A 142 34.71 -15.09 -9.80
CA ALA A 142 34.03 -16.34 -10.16
C ALA A 142 32.99 -16.15 -11.26
N ASP A 143 32.23 -15.05 -11.24
CA ASP A 143 31.27 -14.71 -12.30
C ASP A 143 32.02 -14.42 -13.60
N VAL A 144 33.12 -13.67 -13.56
CA VAL A 144 33.94 -13.39 -14.75
C VAL A 144 34.57 -14.66 -15.34
N ASP A 145 34.99 -15.60 -14.50
CA ASP A 145 35.53 -16.89 -14.96
C ASP A 145 34.47 -17.78 -15.61
N ALA A 146 33.27 -17.85 -15.01
CA ALA A 146 32.11 -18.54 -15.59
C ALA A 146 31.71 -17.93 -16.95
N VAL A 147 31.73 -16.61 -17.05
CA VAL A 147 31.48 -15.90 -18.32
C VAL A 147 32.56 -16.20 -19.34
N THR A 148 33.84 -16.12 -18.95
CA THR A 148 34.96 -16.38 -19.87
C THR A 148 34.90 -17.80 -20.42
N THR A 149 34.51 -18.78 -19.59
CA THR A 149 34.28 -20.17 -20.00
C THR A 149 33.11 -20.28 -20.96
N ALA A 150 31.95 -19.69 -20.63
CA ALA A 150 30.77 -19.71 -21.48
C ALA A 150 30.98 -19.01 -22.84
N LEU A 151 31.86 -17.99 -22.90
CA LEU A 151 32.22 -17.31 -24.14
C LEU A 151 33.09 -18.14 -25.07
N ALA A 152 33.93 -19.03 -24.52
CA ALA A 152 34.73 -19.95 -25.31
C ALA A 152 33.85 -20.94 -26.10
N ASP A 153 32.66 -21.26 -25.57
CA ASP A 153 31.68 -22.16 -26.19
C ASP A 153 30.78 -21.49 -27.23
N LEU A 154 30.88 -20.17 -27.43
CA LEU A 154 30.11 -19.44 -28.44
C LEU A 154 30.72 -19.58 -29.83
N SER A 155 29.88 -19.81 -30.85
CA SER A 155 30.33 -19.79 -32.24
C SER A 155 30.78 -18.39 -32.68
N PRO A 156 31.61 -18.24 -33.73
CA PRO A 156 32.05 -16.94 -34.22
C PRO A 156 30.89 -15.97 -34.55
N ALA A 157 29.76 -16.49 -35.04
CA ALA A 157 28.56 -15.71 -35.29
C ALA A 157 27.92 -15.17 -33.99
N GLN A 158 27.88 -16.00 -32.94
CA GLN A 158 27.36 -15.62 -31.62
C GLN A 158 28.29 -14.64 -30.91
N GLN A 159 29.61 -14.80 -31.05
CA GLN A 159 30.58 -13.84 -30.53
C GLN A 159 30.44 -12.46 -31.21
N LYS A 160 30.22 -12.44 -32.53
CA LYS A 160 29.93 -11.21 -33.28
C LYS A 160 28.60 -10.56 -32.86
N GLU A 161 27.56 -11.36 -32.64
CA GLU A 161 26.27 -10.87 -32.14
C GLU A 161 26.41 -10.27 -30.73
N LEU A 162 27.11 -10.95 -29.83
CA LEU A 162 27.40 -10.43 -28.49
C LEU A 162 28.20 -9.13 -28.53
N ALA A 163 29.25 -9.05 -29.36
CA ALA A 163 30.03 -7.83 -29.54
C ALA A 163 29.15 -6.66 -30.03
N ASN A 164 28.21 -6.93 -30.95
CA ASN A 164 27.23 -5.94 -31.40
C ASN A 164 26.26 -5.52 -30.27
N LEU A 165 25.82 -6.45 -29.42
CA LEU A 165 24.96 -6.14 -28.27
C LEU A 165 25.69 -5.31 -27.22
N LEU A 166 26.95 -5.64 -26.91
CA LEU A 166 27.80 -4.90 -25.97
C LEU A 166 28.15 -3.50 -26.51
N SER A 167 28.49 -3.38 -27.78
CA SER A 167 28.69 -2.09 -28.45
C SER A 167 27.47 -1.18 -28.28
N LYS A 168 26.29 -1.77 -28.51
CA LYS A 168 24.98 -1.14 -28.34
C LYS A 168 24.62 -0.81 -26.87
N ALA A 169 25.28 -1.42 -25.89
CA ALA A 169 25.19 -1.13 -24.46
C ALA A 169 26.27 -0.13 -23.99
N GLY A 170 26.78 0.70 -24.90
CA GLY A 170 27.66 1.83 -24.59
C GLY A 170 29.15 1.49 -24.53
N VAL A 171 29.61 0.48 -25.28
CA VAL A 171 31.05 0.14 -25.41
C VAL A 171 31.65 0.72 -26.71
N SER A 172 31.02 1.72 -27.33
CA SER A 172 31.69 2.45 -28.43
C SER A 172 32.66 3.48 -27.85
N ALA A 173 33.89 3.55 -28.38
CA ALA A 173 34.84 4.62 -28.07
C ALA A 173 34.32 6.02 -28.41
N THR A 174 33.22 6.12 -29.16
CA THR A 174 32.58 7.37 -29.61
C THR A 174 31.22 7.66 -28.97
N ALA A 175 30.68 6.77 -28.11
CA ALA A 175 29.38 6.99 -27.46
C ALA A 175 29.55 7.60 -26.06
N SER A 176 28.77 8.63 -25.73
CA SER A 176 28.72 9.18 -24.36
C SER A 176 28.33 8.09 -23.36
N PRO A 177 29.07 7.91 -22.25
CA PRO A 177 28.76 6.90 -21.25
C PRO A 177 27.37 7.15 -20.63
N ARG A 178 26.49 6.15 -20.65
CA ARG A 178 25.27 6.15 -19.82
C ARG A 178 25.63 5.70 -18.39
N ALA A 179 24.97 6.27 -17.38
CA ALA A 179 25.22 5.97 -15.98
C ALA A 179 24.93 4.50 -15.60
N ASP A 180 24.07 3.82 -16.35
CA ASP A 180 23.63 2.43 -16.15
C ASP A 180 24.38 1.39 -17.02
N ALA A 181 25.22 1.83 -17.96
CA ALA A 181 25.88 0.94 -18.93
C ALA A 181 26.71 -0.17 -18.27
N GLY A 182 27.31 0.10 -17.09
CA GLY A 182 28.02 -0.90 -16.31
C GLY A 182 27.12 -2.00 -15.76
N ALA A 183 25.93 -1.64 -15.27
CA ALA A 183 24.95 -2.58 -14.72
C ALA A 183 24.31 -3.44 -15.83
N GLU A 184 24.01 -2.84 -16.99
CA GLU A 184 23.50 -3.57 -18.16
C GLU A 184 24.48 -4.64 -18.65
N ARG A 185 25.78 -4.29 -18.73
CA ARG A 185 26.83 -5.25 -19.08
C ARG A 185 26.94 -6.36 -18.06
N ALA A 186 26.94 -6.02 -16.77
CA ALA A 186 27.04 -7.01 -15.71
C ALA A 186 25.87 -8.00 -15.74
N PHE A 187 24.67 -7.51 -16.05
CA PHE A 187 23.48 -8.34 -16.22
C PHE A 187 23.60 -9.28 -17.43
N LEU A 188 24.01 -8.76 -18.60
CA LEU A 188 24.18 -9.60 -19.81
C LEU A 188 25.22 -10.69 -19.61
N PHE A 189 26.34 -10.36 -18.94
CA PHE A 189 27.35 -11.35 -18.60
C PHE A 189 26.84 -12.40 -17.61
N LYS A 190 26.10 -12.00 -16.57
CA LYS A 190 25.45 -12.98 -15.65
C LYS A 190 24.46 -13.88 -16.38
N ALA A 191 23.73 -13.38 -17.35
CA ALA A 191 22.84 -14.19 -18.18
C ALA A 191 23.62 -15.22 -19.01
N ILE A 192 24.76 -14.83 -19.60
CA ILE A 192 25.65 -15.74 -20.33
C ILE A 192 26.25 -16.80 -19.41
N ALA A 193 26.69 -16.41 -18.21
CA ALA A 193 27.16 -17.35 -17.18
C ALA A 193 26.07 -18.37 -16.79
N GLY A 194 24.81 -17.93 -16.78
CA GLY A 194 23.63 -18.78 -16.60
C GLY A 194 23.19 -19.59 -17.83
N GLY A 195 23.98 -19.59 -18.91
CA GLY A 195 23.74 -20.38 -20.13
C GLY A 195 22.88 -19.71 -21.19
N ALA A 196 22.56 -18.41 -21.08
CA ALA A 196 21.80 -17.69 -22.10
C ALA A 196 22.61 -17.53 -23.39
N LYS A 197 22.02 -17.93 -24.52
CA LYS A 197 22.62 -17.85 -25.86
C LYS A 197 21.58 -17.46 -26.93
N GLY A 198 22.05 -16.97 -28.08
CA GLY A 198 21.22 -16.67 -29.26
C GLY A 198 20.01 -15.78 -28.95
N ALA A 199 18.81 -16.24 -29.36
CA ALA A 199 17.56 -15.49 -29.24
C ALA A 199 17.21 -15.07 -27.80
N THR A 200 17.57 -15.87 -26.79
CA THR A 200 17.34 -15.55 -25.38
C THR A 200 18.20 -14.36 -24.95
N LEU A 201 19.48 -14.37 -25.31
CA LEU A 201 20.40 -13.26 -25.01
C LEU A 201 19.98 -11.97 -25.71
N LYS A 202 19.56 -12.08 -26.97
CA LYS A 202 19.03 -10.95 -27.76
C LYS A 202 17.76 -10.36 -27.11
N ARG A 203 16.81 -11.20 -26.70
CA ARG A 203 15.58 -10.77 -26.02
C ARG A 203 15.88 -10.05 -24.70
N LEU A 204 16.79 -10.59 -23.89
CA LEU A 204 17.22 -9.97 -22.64
C LEU A 204 17.86 -8.60 -22.89
N ALA A 205 18.73 -8.48 -23.91
CA ALA A 205 19.33 -7.21 -24.28
C ALA A 205 18.30 -6.17 -24.79
N GLU A 206 17.28 -6.61 -25.53
CA GLU A 206 16.20 -5.74 -26.01
C GLU A 206 15.27 -5.30 -24.85
N GLN A 207 14.99 -6.17 -23.89
CA GLN A 207 14.18 -5.86 -22.70
C GLN A 207 14.83 -4.80 -21.80
N ILE A 208 16.15 -4.82 -21.67
CA ILE A 208 16.90 -3.79 -20.93
C ILE A 208 16.77 -2.44 -21.65
N ARG A 209 16.86 -2.45 -22.99
CA ARG A 209 16.82 -1.26 -23.84
C ARG A 209 15.46 -0.57 -23.91
N GLY A 210 14.37 -1.30 -23.67
CA GLY A 210 12.99 -0.79 -23.69
C GLY A 210 12.64 0.10 -22.50
N ARG A 211 13.55 0.30 -21.54
CA ARG A 211 13.38 1.22 -20.41
C ARG A 211 13.93 2.60 -20.78
N PRO A 212 13.18 3.69 -20.59
CA PRO A 212 13.70 5.04 -20.86
C PRO A 212 14.82 5.38 -19.85
N PRO A 213 15.92 6.02 -20.29
CA PRO A 213 17.01 6.41 -19.41
C PRO A 213 16.56 7.58 -18.51
N THR A 214 16.80 7.47 -17.21
CA THR A 214 16.59 8.56 -16.26
C THR A 214 17.77 9.54 -16.28
N ASN A 215 17.43 10.83 -16.43
CA ASN A 215 18.18 12.07 -16.13
C ASN A 215 19.24 12.56 -17.15
N GLN A 216 18.88 13.52 -18.02
CA GLN A 216 19.17 14.96 -17.84
C GLN A 216 18.74 15.83 -19.05
N ALA A 217 18.53 17.12 -18.76
CA ALA A 217 18.00 18.20 -19.59
C ALA A 217 18.89 18.67 -20.76
N PHE A 218 18.28 19.28 -21.79
CA PHE A 218 18.74 20.55 -22.41
C PHE A 218 17.61 21.23 -23.23
N SER A 219 17.22 22.42 -22.73
CA SER A 219 16.88 23.72 -23.38
C SER A 219 16.13 23.87 -24.72
N PHE A 220 15.08 24.71 -24.62
CA PHE A 220 14.62 25.79 -25.52
C PHE A 220 14.30 25.53 -27.00
N ASN A 221 13.04 25.81 -27.38
CA ASN A 221 12.79 26.87 -28.35
C ASN A 221 11.44 27.60 -28.05
N PRO A 222 11.37 28.93 -28.21
CA PRO A 222 10.22 29.77 -27.92
C PRO A 222 9.33 29.90 -29.15
N LEU A 223 8.03 30.16 -28.93
CA LEU A 223 7.08 30.91 -29.77
C LEU A 223 5.66 30.37 -29.56
N SER A 224 4.93 31.04 -28.67
CA SER A 224 3.48 31.23 -28.79
C SER A 224 3.09 32.36 -27.83
N SER A 225 3.57 33.56 -28.16
CA SER A 225 2.99 34.80 -27.69
C SER A 225 1.74 35.10 -28.54
N ALA A 226 0.56 34.80 -28.01
CA ALA A 226 -0.69 35.48 -28.37
C ALA A 226 -1.80 35.11 -27.39
N ALA A 227 -1.93 35.88 -26.30
CA ALA A 227 -3.22 36.29 -25.72
C ALA A 227 -2.98 37.18 -24.48
N THR A 228 -2.59 38.43 -24.72
CA THR A 228 -2.70 39.49 -23.72
C THR A 228 -4.14 39.98 -23.68
N LYS A 229 -4.81 39.84 -22.53
CA LYS A 229 -5.80 40.77 -21.91
C LYS A 229 -6.90 40.03 -21.16
N ARG A 230 -6.80 40.01 -19.82
CA ARG A 230 -7.58 40.89 -18.91
C ARG A 230 -7.31 40.48 -17.48
N THR A 231 -6.82 41.45 -16.69
CA THR A 231 -7.06 41.52 -15.25
C THR A 231 -8.57 41.51 -15.02
N ALA A 232 -9.11 40.36 -14.59
CA ALA A 232 -10.40 40.29 -13.94
C ALA A 232 -10.11 39.77 -12.52
N SER A 233 -10.68 40.43 -11.52
CA SER A 233 -10.89 39.80 -10.22
C SER A 233 -11.43 38.38 -10.46
N ALA A 234 -10.79 37.37 -9.86
CA ALA A 234 -11.26 35.99 -9.99
C ALA A 234 -12.76 35.98 -9.70
N SER A 235 -13.55 35.42 -10.62
CA SER A 235 -15.00 35.41 -10.43
C SER A 235 -15.30 34.69 -9.10
N PRO A 236 -16.39 35.04 -8.39
CA PRO A 236 -16.77 34.33 -7.16
C PRO A 236 -16.80 32.80 -7.33
N VAL A 237 -17.10 32.35 -8.55
CA VAL A 237 -17.06 30.94 -8.96
C VAL A 237 -15.65 30.35 -8.93
N ASP A 238 -14.66 31.06 -9.49
CA ASP A 238 -13.27 30.61 -9.50
C ASP A 238 -12.65 30.61 -8.10
N ALA A 239 -12.98 31.62 -7.30
CA ALA A 239 -12.49 31.74 -5.91
C ALA A 239 -13.05 30.62 -5.02
N ALA A 240 -14.35 30.35 -5.10
CA ALA A 240 -14.99 29.29 -4.34
C ALA A 240 -14.49 27.89 -4.76
N ALA A 241 -14.39 27.61 -6.06
CA ALA A 241 -13.87 26.33 -6.54
C ALA A 241 -12.42 26.09 -6.09
N ALA A 242 -11.57 27.13 -6.11
CA ALA A 242 -10.20 27.04 -5.61
C ALA A 242 -10.12 26.88 -4.09
N LYS A 243 -11.04 27.49 -3.33
CA LYS A 243 -11.14 27.36 -1.86
C LYS A 243 -11.58 25.96 -1.46
N LEU A 244 -12.63 25.44 -2.11
CA LEU A 244 -13.09 24.06 -1.94
C LEU A 244 -11.99 23.05 -2.26
N LYS A 245 -11.25 23.26 -3.35
CA LYS A 245 -10.13 22.38 -3.70
C LYS A 245 -9.07 22.41 -2.60
N ALA A 246 -8.67 23.59 -2.12
CA ALA A 246 -7.66 23.70 -1.08
C ALA A 246 -8.10 23.09 0.26
N ALA A 247 -9.38 23.21 0.62
CA ALA A 247 -9.93 22.64 1.84
C ALA A 247 -10.04 21.11 1.79
N MET A 248 -10.21 20.53 0.60
CA MET A 248 -10.34 19.09 0.37
C MET A 248 -9.04 18.39 -0.05
N ASP A 249 -8.04 19.10 -0.58
CA ASP A 249 -6.74 18.52 -0.96
C ASP A 249 -5.69 18.61 0.18
N ASP A 250 -6.08 18.95 1.41
CA ASP A 250 -5.10 19.04 2.50
C ASP A 250 -4.58 17.64 2.89
N ILE A 251 -3.25 17.55 2.96
CA ILE A 251 -2.45 16.32 3.12
C ILE A 251 -2.72 15.62 4.47
N TRP A 252 -3.46 16.28 5.36
CA TRP A 252 -3.66 15.86 6.74
C TRP A 252 -5.13 15.64 7.12
N GLY A 253 -6.04 15.72 6.15
CA GLY A 253 -7.49 15.63 6.32
C GLY A 253 -8.18 16.87 5.77
N THR A 254 -9.47 16.76 5.50
CA THR A 254 -10.31 17.85 5.00
C THR A 254 -10.46 18.94 6.04
N ASP A 255 -10.33 20.21 5.65
CA ASP A 255 -10.70 21.34 6.50
C ASP A 255 -12.20 21.59 6.35
N GLU A 256 -13.01 20.90 7.16
CA GLU A 256 -14.47 20.92 7.03
C GLU A 256 -15.02 22.34 7.26
N ALA A 257 -14.40 23.12 8.15
CA ALA A 257 -14.78 24.51 8.38
C ALA A 257 -14.57 25.38 7.13
N ALA A 258 -13.44 25.23 6.44
CA ALA A 258 -13.19 25.95 5.19
C ALA A 258 -14.10 25.48 4.04
N VAL A 259 -14.48 24.19 4.02
CA VAL A 259 -15.49 23.68 3.08
C VAL A 259 -16.85 24.35 3.34
N PHE A 260 -17.32 24.39 4.59
CA PHE A 260 -18.58 25.07 4.91
C PHE A 260 -18.54 26.56 4.65
N GLU A 261 -17.46 27.24 5.02
CA GLU A 261 -17.32 28.67 4.73
C GLU A 261 -17.37 28.95 3.22
N ALA A 262 -16.83 28.05 2.39
CA ALA A 262 -16.87 28.17 0.94
C ALA A 262 -18.25 27.86 0.33
N LEU A 263 -19.02 26.94 0.93
CA LEU A 263 -20.36 26.57 0.46
C LEU A 263 -21.45 27.51 0.98
N GLU A 264 -21.42 27.87 2.26
CA GLU A 264 -22.44 28.69 2.93
C GLU A 264 -22.33 30.17 2.60
N GLY A 265 -21.14 30.65 2.23
CA GLY A 265 -20.92 32.00 1.74
C GLY A 265 -21.24 32.18 0.24
N LEU A 266 -21.62 31.11 -0.47
CA LEU A 266 -21.88 31.15 -1.90
C LEU A 266 -23.36 31.39 -2.19
N ASP A 267 -23.65 32.26 -3.16
CA ASP A 267 -24.98 32.34 -3.76
C ASP A 267 -25.36 30.97 -4.37
N PRO A 268 -26.48 30.34 -3.97
CA PRO A 268 -26.94 29.06 -4.51
C PRO A 268 -27.03 29.04 -6.05
N ALA A 269 -27.31 30.18 -6.69
CA ALA A 269 -27.36 30.28 -8.15
C ALA A 269 -25.98 30.10 -8.83
N LEU A 270 -24.89 30.26 -8.08
CA LEU A 270 -23.52 30.06 -8.55
C LEU A 270 -22.98 28.66 -8.29
N LEU A 271 -23.63 27.86 -7.43
CA LEU A 271 -23.18 26.54 -7.01
C LEU A 271 -22.96 25.56 -8.18
N PRO A 272 -23.85 25.48 -9.21
CA PRO A 272 -23.60 24.62 -10.37
C PRO A 272 -22.36 25.01 -11.17
N LYS A 273 -22.08 26.32 -11.28
CA LYS A 273 -20.89 26.84 -11.95
C LYS A 273 -19.62 26.57 -11.14
N VAL A 274 -19.72 26.64 -9.81
CA VAL A 274 -18.64 26.25 -8.88
C VAL A 274 -18.35 24.76 -8.97
N ALA A 275 -19.39 23.92 -9.00
CA ALA A 275 -19.24 22.48 -9.15
C ALA A 275 -18.58 22.11 -10.49
N GLU A 276 -19.04 22.71 -11.61
CA GLU A 276 -18.43 22.51 -12.93
C GLU A 276 -16.96 22.99 -12.94
N LYS A 277 -16.68 24.14 -12.34
CA LYS A 277 -15.31 24.69 -12.27
C LYS A 277 -14.41 23.84 -11.39
N TYR A 278 -14.89 23.41 -10.23
CA TYR A 278 -14.20 22.50 -9.33
C TYR A 278 -13.86 21.20 -10.06
N GLN A 279 -14.83 20.60 -10.76
CA GLN A 279 -14.62 19.39 -11.56
C GLN A 279 -13.58 19.59 -12.66
N LYS A 280 -13.57 20.74 -13.34
CA LYS A 280 -12.51 21.08 -14.30
C LYS A 280 -11.14 21.23 -13.65
N LEU A 281 -11.07 21.71 -12.41
CA LEU A 281 -9.82 21.94 -11.66
C LEU A 281 -9.23 20.66 -11.06
N THR A 282 -10.07 19.76 -10.54
CA THR A 282 -9.64 18.57 -9.78
C THR A 282 -9.78 17.28 -10.58
N GLY A 283 -10.68 17.25 -11.57
CA GLY A 283 -11.09 16.03 -12.26
C GLY A 283 -12.12 15.18 -11.50
N THR A 284 -12.54 15.62 -10.30
CA THR A 284 -13.54 14.96 -9.44
C THR A 284 -14.76 15.88 -9.32
N SER A 285 -15.98 15.36 -9.42
CA SER A 285 -17.16 16.23 -9.22
C SER A 285 -17.15 16.80 -7.80
N LEU A 286 -17.66 18.02 -7.60
CA LEU A 286 -17.66 18.62 -6.27
C LEU A 286 -18.47 17.78 -5.28
N GLN A 287 -19.56 17.14 -5.74
CA GLN A 287 -20.36 16.24 -4.92
C GLN A 287 -19.57 14.98 -4.52
N ASP A 288 -18.84 14.37 -5.44
CA ASP A 288 -18.00 13.19 -5.13
C ASP A 288 -16.86 13.54 -4.19
N ALA A 289 -16.26 14.72 -4.36
CA ALA A 289 -15.21 15.20 -3.47
C ALA A 289 -15.77 15.46 -2.07
N LEU A 290 -16.94 16.11 -1.93
CA LEU A 290 -17.59 16.28 -0.64
C LEU A 290 -17.93 14.93 0.00
N ASN A 291 -18.44 13.96 -0.77
CA ASN A 291 -18.71 12.60 -0.30
C ASN A 291 -17.45 11.84 0.14
N LEU A 292 -16.28 12.18 -0.41
CA LEU A 292 -15.01 11.55 -0.09
C LEU A 292 -14.36 12.17 1.15
N GLU A 293 -14.58 13.47 1.35
CA GLU A 293 -13.83 14.32 2.27
C GLU A 293 -14.66 14.66 3.54
N LEU A 294 -15.99 14.69 3.45
CA LEU A 294 -16.89 14.96 4.58
C LEU A 294 -17.69 13.72 4.96
N GLU A 295 -17.98 13.57 6.25
CA GLU A 295 -18.78 12.46 6.78
C GLU A 295 -20.05 12.94 7.50
N ALA A 296 -21.10 12.11 7.49
CA ALA A 296 -22.29 12.24 8.35
C ALA A 296 -22.99 13.62 8.29
N GLY A 297 -23.13 14.31 9.44
CA GLY A 297 -23.84 15.58 9.55
C GLY A 297 -23.17 16.71 8.77
N ASP A 298 -21.85 16.65 8.61
CA ASP A 298 -21.08 17.61 7.84
C ASP A 298 -21.28 17.39 6.33
N LEU A 299 -21.28 16.14 5.90
CA LEU A 299 -21.68 15.80 4.53
C LEU A 299 -23.13 16.21 4.25
N LYS A 300 -24.06 15.89 5.15
CA LYS A 300 -25.48 16.29 5.02
C LYS A 300 -25.63 17.81 4.95
N ARG A 301 -24.88 18.55 5.77
CA ARG A 301 -24.86 20.03 5.77
C ARG A 301 -24.29 20.57 4.46
N ALA A 302 -23.23 19.97 3.92
CA ALA A 302 -22.65 20.37 2.65
C ALA A 302 -23.54 20.02 1.45
N LEU A 303 -24.18 18.84 1.46
CA LEU A 303 -25.09 18.39 0.42
C LEU A 303 -26.45 19.10 0.47
N ALA A 304 -26.86 19.64 1.62
CA ALA A 304 -28.05 20.48 1.72
C ALA A 304 -27.93 21.76 0.85
N ALA A 305 -26.72 22.19 0.51
CA ALA A 305 -26.50 23.26 -0.47
C ALA A 305 -26.84 22.83 -1.91
N PHE A 306 -26.88 21.52 -2.21
CA PHE A 306 -27.08 20.95 -3.56
C PHE A 306 -28.51 20.51 -3.87
N GLU A 307 -29.47 20.55 -2.95
CA GLU A 307 -30.84 20.10 -3.20
C GLU A 307 -31.74 21.21 -3.80
N PRO A 308 -32.13 21.11 -5.08
CA PRO A 308 -33.47 21.46 -5.53
C PRO A 308 -34.40 20.25 -5.36
N GLN A 309 -35.61 20.47 -4.84
CA GLN A 309 -36.58 19.41 -4.53
C GLN A 309 -37.06 18.60 -5.76
N VAL A 310 -37.57 17.38 -5.48
CA VAL A 310 -38.44 16.43 -6.23
C VAL A 310 -37.75 15.29 -7.09
N PRO A 311 -38.40 14.13 -7.39
CA PRO A 311 -38.20 12.81 -6.74
C PRO A 311 -37.85 11.61 -7.69
N VAL A 312 -37.52 10.46 -7.09
CA VAL A 312 -36.89 9.25 -7.68
C VAL A 312 -37.88 8.26 -8.34
N ALA A 313 -37.43 7.59 -9.42
CA ALA A 313 -38.14 6.53 -10.16
C ALA A 313 -37.56 5.11 -9.90
N THR A 314 -38.43 4.09 -10.00
CA THR A 314 -38.27 2.69 -9.59
C THR A 314 -37.58 1.75 -10.60
N THR A 315 -36.98 0.65 -10.10
CA THR A 315 -36.22 -0.38 -10.85
C THR A 315 -36.97 -1.71 -11.03
N ALA A 316 -36.56 -2.51 -12.03
CA ALA A 316 -37.15 -3.80 -12.47
C ALA A 316 -36.35 -5.06 -12.02
N PRO A 317 -36.92 -6.29 -12.05
CA PRO A 317 -36.36 -7.47 -11.38
C PRO A 317 -35.43 -8.35 -12.24
N VAL A 318 -34.50 -9.05 -11.55
CA VAL A 318 -33.41 -9.90 -12.09
C VAL A 318 -33.81 -11.38 -12.14
N LYS A 319 -33.41 -12.10 -13.20
CA LYS A 319 -33.61 -13.55 -13.41
C LYS A 319 -32.46 -14.41 -12.84
N THR A 320 -32.82 -15.61 -12.39
CA THR A 320 -31.98 -16.67 -11.78
C THR A 320 -31.04 -17.36 -12.81
N PRO A 321 -29.79 -17.75 -12.45
CA PRO A 321 -28.85 -18.38 -13.38
C PRO A 321 -28.90 -19.91 -13.41
N ALA A 322 -28.55 -20.48 -14.58
CA ALA A 322 -28.47 -21.90 -14.87
C ALA A 322 -27.15 -22.56 -14.43
N LYS A 323 -27.18 -23.88 -14.25
CA LYS A 323 -26.11 -24.76 -13.76
C LYS A 323 -24.92 -24.81 -14.75
N VAL A 324 -23.72 -24.41 -14.30
CA VAL A 324 -22.48 -24.37 -15.09
C VAL A 324 -21.64 -25.64 -14.87
N THR A 325 -21.16 -26.23 -15.96
CA THR A 325 -20.20 -27.36 -15.99
C THR A 325 -18.79 -26.91 -15.57
N ALA A 326 -18.04 -27.79 -14.89
CA ALA A 326 -16.71 -27.50 -14.31
C ALA A 326 -15.77 -26.71 -15.24
N ALA A 327 -15.21 -25.62 -14.72
CA ALA A 327 -14.34 -24.71 -15.44
C ALA A 327 -13.08 -25.42 -15.96
N GLY A 328 -12.88 -25.41 -17.28
CA GLY A 328 -11.62 -25.81 -17.90
C GLY A 328 -10.51 -24.83 -17.54
N THR A 329 -9.28 -25.31 -17.42
CA THR A 329 -8.10 -24.48 -17.15
C THR A 329 -7.93 -23.47 -18.30
N VAL A 330 -7.97 -22.17 -17.98
CA VAL A 330 -7.79 -21.10 -18.97
C VAL A 330 -6.37 -21.18 -19.55
N SER A 331 -6.24 -21.16 -20.88
CA SER A 331 -4.93 -21.23 -21.52
C SER A 331 -4.13 -19.94 -21.26
N THR A 332 -2.79 -20.01 -21.28
CA THR A 332 -1.94 -18.80 -21.16
C THR A 332 -2.20 -17.79 -22.28
N SER A 333 -2.58 -18.26 -23.48
CA SER A 333 -3.02 -17.39 -24.58
C SER A 333 -4.31 -16.65 -24.28
N ASP A 334 -5.27 -17.28 -23.60
CA ASP A 334 -6.52 -16.63 -23.21
C ASP A 334 -6.28 -15.62 -22.08
N ILE A 335 -5.40 -15.93 -21.13
CA ILE A 335 -4.98 -14.98 -20.08
C ILE A 335 -4.40 -13.71 -20.72
N GLN A 336 -3.45 -13.86 -21.65
CA GLN A 336 -2.84 -12.73 -22.35
C GLN A 336 -3.90 -11.92 -23.11
N LYS A 337 -4.78 -12.59 -23.86
CA LYS A 337 -5.86 -11.96 -24.60
C LYS A 337 -6.77 -11.14 -23.69
N ASN A 338 -7.12 -11.66 -22.51
CA ASN A 338 -7.96 -10.96 -21.55
C ASN A 338 -7.25 -9.76 -20.93
N LEU A 339 -5.96 -9.89 -20.58
CA LEU A 339 -5.15 -8.77 -20.07
C LEU A 339 -4.92 -7.68 -21.14
N ASP A 340 -4.80 -8.05 -22.42
CA ASP A 340 -4.67 -7.11 -23.54
C ASP A 340 -5.97 -6.38 -23.84
N ALA A 341 -7.12 -7.01 -23.59
CA ALA A 341 -8.42 -6.37 -23.72
C ALA A 341 -8.64 -5.26 -22.66
N ILE A 342 -7.88 -5.26 -21.56
CA ILE A 342 -7.92 -4.20 -20.55
C ILE A 342 -7.31 -2.92 -21.12
N GLN A 343 -8.15 -1.89 -21.26
CA GLN A 343 -7.77 -0.58 -21.77
C GLN A 343 -7.27 0.29 -20.63
N VAL A 344 -6.10 0.91 -20.78
CA VAL A 344 -5.52 1.81 -19.77
C VAL A 344 -5.29 3.17 -20.41
N THR A 345 -5.87 4.22 -19.81
CA THR A 345 -5.54 5.61 -20.13
C THR A 345 -4.92 6.25 -18.90
N SER A 346 -3.65 6.65 -19.00
CA SER A 346 -2.94 7.30 -17.90
C SER A 346 -2.75 8.79 -18.19
N ARG A 347 -2.87 9.60 -17.16
CA ARG A 347 -2.64 11.04 -17.16
C ARG A 347 -1.64 11.38 -16.07
N ASP A 348 -0.59 12.10 -16.46
CA ASP A 348 0.32 12.76 -15.53
C ASP A 348 -0.47 13.86 -14.77
N GLU A 349 -0.53 13.71 -13.45
CA GLU A 349 -1.13 14.72 -12.55
C GLU A 349 -0.07 15.68 -11.98
N GLY A 350 1.15 15.60 -12.52
CA GLY A 350 2.27 16.44 -12.16
C GLY A 350 3.14 15.82 -11.07
N THR A 351 4.05 16.62 -10.57
CA THR A 351 4.98 16.24 -9.50
C THR A 351 4.58 16.94 -8.21
N VAL A 352 4.45 16.15 -7.16
CA VAL A 352 4.15 16.62 -5.81
C VAL A 352 5.42 16.53 -4.96
N GLN A 353 5.65 17.55 -4.14
CA GLN A 353 6.74 17.55 -3.17
C GLN A 353 6.21 16.95 -1.88
N ARG A 354 6.77 15.81 -1.47
CA ARG A 354 6.19 15.01 -0.39
C ARG A 354 7.24 14.43 0.54
N GLY A 355 6.81 14.12 1.76
CA GLY A 355 7.62 13.39 2.71
C GLY A 355 8.07 12.07 2.11
N ASN A 356 9.36 11.71 2.23
CA ASN A 356 9.80 10.37 1.83
C ASN A 356 9.38 9.33 2.89
N ALA A 357 8.07 9.23 3.11
CA ALA A 357 7.46 8.37 4.12
C ALA A 357 7.77 6.89 3.86
N VAL A 358 7.93 6.49 2.59
CA VAL A 358 8.31 5.13 2.20
C VAL A 358 9.71 4.79 2.70
N GLU A 359 10.72 5.60 2.37
CA GLU A 359 12.07 5.34 2.89
C GLU A 359 12.11 5.44 4.40
N LEU A 360 11.37 6.37 4.98
CA LEU A 360 11.31 6.51 6.43
C LEU A 360 10.66 5.32 7.11
N ASN A 361 9.58 4.75 6.56
CA ASN A 361 8.92 3.57 7.10
C ASN A 361 9.78 2.31 6.96
N ASN A 362 10.65 2.27 5.94
CA ASN A 362 11.64 1.21 5.81
C ASN A 362 12.83 1.39 6.79
N LEU A 363 13.21 2.63 7.10
CA LEU A 363 14.24 2.95 8.10
C LEU A 363 13.73 2.79 9.55
N ILE A 364 12.46 3.12 9.77
CA ILE A 364 11.73 3.08 11.04
C ILE A 364 10.51 2.16 10.89
N PRO A 365 10.63 0.87 11.24
CA PRO A 365 9.48 -0.02 11.19
C PRO A 365 8.35 0.46 12.11
N ILE A 366 7.11 0.19 11.73
CA ILE A 366 5.89 0.77 12.32
C ILE A 366 5.70 0.45 13.82
N ASN A 367 6.38 -0.56 14.37
CA ASN A 367 6.17 -1.07 15.73
C ASN A 367 7.04 -0.45 16.84
N VAL A 368 7.65 0.71 16.63
CA VAL A 368 8.55 1.31 17.63
C VAL A 368 7.89 2.32 18.57
N ALA A 369 6.69 1.99 19.03
CA ALA A 369 6.06 2.64 20.18
C ALA A 369 6.95 2.61 21.46
N SER A 370 7.98 1.76 21.49
CA SER A 370 8.96 1.66 22.58
C SER A 370 10.16 2.61 22.47
N TRP A 371 10.36 3.33 21.36
CA TRP A 371 11.50 4.24 21.21
C TRP A 371 11.30 5.48 22.07
N LYS A 372 12.38 5.95 22.71
CA LYS A 372 12.40 7.15 23.54
C LYS A 372 13.39 8.16 22.93
N PRO A 373 12.93 9.35 22.52
CA PRO A 373 11.54 9.81 22.52
C PRO A 373 10.66 9.07 21.47
N PRO A 374 9.33 9.03 21.63
CA PRO A 374 8.43 8.39 20.68
C PRO A 374 8.59 8.97 19.27
N LYS A 375 8.37 8.15 18.22
CA LYS A 375 8.42 8.56 16.80
C LYS A 375 7.73 9.90 16.54
N ALA A 376 6.57 10.13 17.17
CA ALA A 376 5.82 11.38 17.05
C ALA A 376 6.60 12.63 17.50
N ALA A 377 7.42 12.56 18.54
CA ALA A 377 8.18 13.72 19.03
C ALA A 377 9.22 14.22 18.02
N ILE A 378 9.82 13.31 17.25
CA ILE A 378 10.80 13.62 16.21
C ILE A 378 10.12 13.96 14.88
N TYR A 379 8.98 13.33 14.60
CA TYR A 379 8.28 13.47 13.32
C TYR A 379 7.34 14.67 13.26
N ASN A 380 6.68 15.03 14.36
CA ASN A 380 5.72 16.14 14.38
C ASN A 380 6.36 17.47 13.94
N PRO A 381 7.57 17.87 14.39
CA PRO A 381 8.21 19.09 13.89
C PRO A 381 8.46 19.07 12.37
N LEU A 382 8.81 17.91 11.80
CA LEU A 382 8.96 17.77 10.35
C LEU A 382 7.60 17.86 9.64
N LYS A 383 6.57 17.22 10.19
CA LYS A 383 5.20 17.30 9.68
C LYS A 383 4.69 18.75 9.63
N GLU A 384 4.85 19.50 10.71
CA GLU A 384 4.46 20.91 10.74
C GLU A 384 5.26 21.75 9.73
N ALA A 385 6.58 21.53 9.63
CA ALA A 385 7.41 22.22 8.64
C ALA A 385 6.97 21.92 7.19
N VAL A 386 6.58 20.68 6.89
CA VAL A 386 6.06 20.30 5.56
C VAL A 386 4.71 20.96 5.30
N LYS A 387 3.82 21.00 6.29
CA LYS A 387 2.53 21.70 6.20
C LYS A 387 2.75 23.19 5.87
N GLU A 388 3.56 23.88 6.68
CA GLU A 388 3.90 25.30 6.45
C GLU A 388 4.50 25.53 5.05
N ARG A 389 5.36 24.62 4.58
CA ARG A 389 5.94 24.72 3.24
C ARG A 389 4.89 24.59 2.16
N ASN A 390 3.93 23.69 2.30
CA ASN A 390 2.88 23.49 1.32
C ASN A 390 1.92 24.69 1.27
N GLU A 391 1.59 25.27 2.42
CA GLU A 391 0.85 26.54 2.51
C GLU A 391 1.63 27.68 1.84
N ALA A 392 2.93 27.80 2.10
CA ALA A 392 3.79 28.80 1.49
C ALA A 392 3.90 28.61 -0.04
N LYS A 393 3.95 27.37 -0.52
CA LYS A 393 3.97 27.04 -1.95
C LYS A 393 2.65 27.43 -2.62
N ALA A 394 1.52 27.11 -2.00
CA ALA A 394 0.20 27.50 -2.50
C ALA A 394 0.05 29.03 -2.54
N ALA A 395 0.53 29.73 -1.51
CA ALA A 395 0.57 31.20 -1.49
C ALA A 395 1.47 31.75 -2.59
N PHE A 396 2.64 31.16 -2.82
CA PHE A 396 3.53 31.51 -3.93
C PHE A 396 2.83 31.33 -5.27
N ASP A 397 2.18 30.20 -5.52
CA ASP A 397 1.51 29.90 -6.79
C ASP A 397 0.37 30.91 -7.08
N LYS A 398 -0.37 31.33 -6.06
CA LYS A 398 -1.46 32.31 -6.17
C LYS A 398 -0.99 33.77 -6.22
N ALA A 399 0.25 34.07 -5.81
CA ALA A 399 0.72 35.45 -5.71
C ALA A 399 0.85 36.12 -7.09
N PRO A 400 0.35 37.36 -7.25
CA PRO A 400 0.55 38.12 -8.48
C PRO A 400 2.02 38.49 -8.67
N ALA A 401 2.43 38.77 -9.90
CA ALA A 401 3.80 39.12 -10.24
C ALA A 401 4.31 40.36 -9.48
N GLY A 402 5.63 40.54 -9.45
CA GLY A 402 6.29 41.65 -8.76
C GLY A 402 6.50 41.39 -7.26
N ALA A 403 6.34 42.43 -6.44
CA ALA A 403 6.68 42.38 -5.01
C ALA A 403 5.95 41.28 -4.23
N ALA A 404 4.69 40.99 -4.58
CA ALA A 404 3.91 39.93 -3.95
C ALA A 404 4.49 38.53 -4.22
N LYS A 405 4.87 38.22 -5.47
CA LYS A 405 5.55 36.96 -5.83
C LYS A 405 6.90 36.83 -5.12
N THR A 406 7.68 37.90 -5.06
CA THR A 406 8.97 37.92 -4.34
C THR A 406 8.79 37.66 -2.84
N SER A 407 7.80 38.31 -2.21
CA SER A 407 7.49 38.08 -0.79
C SER A 407 7.03 36.64 -0.52
N ALA A 408 6.19 36.09 -1.40
CA ALA A 408 5.74 34.70 -1.29
C ALA A 408 6.88 33.69 -1.53
N GLN A 409 7.82 33.99 -2.43
CA GLN A 409 9.03 33.19 -2.64
C GLN A 409 9.88 33.15 -1.38
N ALA A 410 10.12 34.30 -0.74
CA ALA A 410 10.90 34.34 0.50
C ALA A 410 10.26 33.51 1.63
N LYS A 411 8.91 33.50 1.72
CA LYS A 411 8.19 32.62 2.67
C LYS A 411 8.35 31.14 2.32
N LEU A 412 8.28 30.79 1.04
CA LEU A 412 8.52 29.44 0.57
C LEU A 412 9.94 28.97 0.89
N ASP A 413 10.95 29.79 0.59
CA ASP A 413 12.36 29.48 0.88
C ASP A 413 12.59 29.29 2.39
N ALA A 414 11.99 30.13 3.22
CA ALA A 414 12.06 30.00 4.67
C ALA A 414 11.40 28.70 5.18
N ALA A 415 10.25 28.31 4.62
CA ALA A 415 9.59 27.07 4.96
C ALA A 415 10.38 25.83 4.46
N GLU A 416 10.96 25.89 3.27
CA GLU A 416 11.86 24.84 2.75
C GLU A 416 13.11 24.67 3.63
N LYS A 417 13.64 25.78 4.16
CA LYS A 417 14.71 25.72 5.16
C LYS A 417 14.25 25.02 6.45
N LYS A 418 13.05 25.32 6.97
CA LYS A 418 12.51 24.62 8.15
C LYS A 418 12.37 23.12 7.92
N VAL A 419 11.90 22.71 6.72
CA VAL A 419 11.81 21.29 6.35
C VAL A 419 13.18 20.63 6.32
N THR A 420 14.17 21.31 5.74
CA THR A 420 15.57 20.84 5.70
C THR A 420 16.14 20.67 7.11
N ASP A 421 15.97 21.67 7.98
CA ASP A 421 16.46 21.65 9.35
C ASP A 421 15.78 20.57 10.20
N ALA A 422 14.45 20.43 10.10
CA ALA A 422 13.70 19.37 10.76
C ALA A 422 14.12 17.98 10.26
N GLY A 423 14.33 17.86 8.94
CA GLY A 423 14.86 16.67 8.30
C GLY A 423 16.23 16.23 8.81
N ALA A 424 17.15 17.18 8.99
CA ALA A 424 18.47 16.91 9.55
C ALA A 424 18.37 16.37 10.99
N LYS A 425 17.43 16.88 11.80
CA LYS A 425 17.15 16.35 13.13
C LYS A 425 16.64 14.90 13.08
N VAL A 426 15.76 14.58 12.13
CA VAL A 426 15.30 13.19 11.91
C VAL A 426 16.49 12.29 11.56
N LYS A 427 17.37 12.69 10.64
CA LYS A 427 18.57 11.92 10.28
C LYS A 427 19.49 11.68 11.48
N ALA A 428 19.79 12.74 12.24
CA ALA A 428 20.66 12.64 13.41
C ALA A 428 20.10 11.64 14.43
N TRP A 429 18.79 11.76 14.71
CA TRP A 429 18.10 10.85 15.61
C TRP A 429 18.10 9.39 15.09
N LEU A 430 17.88 9.17 13.79
CA LEU A 430 17.95 7.85 13.18
C LEU A 430 19.33 7.20 13.34
N LYS A 431 20.41 7.96 13.16
CA LYS A 431 21.77 7.46 13.35
C LYS A 431 22.03 7.04 14.80
N GLU A 432 21.54 7.82 15.75
CA GLU A 432 21.65 7.52 17.18
C GLU A 432 20.87 6.25 17.56
N HIS A 433 19.71 6.01 16.93
CA HIS A 433 18.79 4.92 17.28
C HIS A 433 18.84 3.72 16.33
N ILE A 434 19.77 3.70 15.38
CA ILE A 434 19.86 2.67 14.32
C ILE A 434 19.97 1.24 14.88
N GLY A 435 20.56 1.07 16.06
CA GLY A 435 20.69 -0.22 16.74
C GLY A 435 19.35 -0.91 17.04
N ALA A 436 18.27 -0.14 17.16
CA ALA A 436 16.93 -0.66 17.39
C ALA A 436 16.18 -1.03 16.09
N ASN A 437 16.83 -0.89 14.92
CA ASN A 437 16.28 -1.39 13.67
C ASN A 437 16.21 -2.94 13.71
N PRO A 438 15.08 -3.58 13.32
CA PRO A 438 14.92 -5.02 13.38
C PRO A 438 15.91 -5.83 12.54
N GLU A 439 16.29 -5.35 11.35
CA GLU A 439 17.27 -6.03 10.50
C GLU A 439 18.63 -6.07 11.19
N LEU A 440 19.07 -4.92 11.73
CA LEU A 440 20.30 -4.83 12.49
C LEU A 440 20.24 -5.61 13.80
N THR A 441 19.09 -5.62 14.47
CA THR A 441 18.86 -6.42 15.70
C THR A 441 18.99 -7.91 15.41
N GLN A 442 18.39 -8.39 14.31
CA GLN A 442 18.50 -9.79 13.88
C GLN A 442 19.95 -10.16 13.52
N ALA A 443 20.64 -9.32 12.74
CA ALA A 443 22.03 -9.54 12.41
C ALA A 443 22.94 -9.54 13.66
N THR A 444 22.66 -8.65 14.62
CA THR A 444 23.35 -8.61 15.92
C THR A 444 23.10 -9.88 16.74
N ALA A 445 21.86 -10.38 16.77
CA ALA A 445 21.52 -11.64 17.43
C ALA A 445 22.22 -12.84 16.77
N ALA A 446 22.35 -12.84 15.44
CA ALA A 446 23.08 -13.88 14.71
C ALA A 446 24.58 -13.89 15.08
N VAL A 447 25.21 -12.71 15.21
CA VAL A 447 26.59 -12.58 15.70
C VAL A 447 26.73 -13.11 17.12
N LYS A 448 25.82 -12.73 18.03
CA LYS A 448 25.80 -13.22 19.40
C LYS A 448 25.70 -14.75 19.45
N HIS A 449 24.74 -15.33 18.74
CA HIS A 449 24.55 -16.77 18.69
C HIS A 449 25.77 -17.51 18.11
N ALA A 450 26.36 -17.01 17.02
CA ALA A 450 27.59 -17.58 16.47
C ALA A 450 28.76 -17.49 17.46
N GLY A 451 28.87 -16.40 18.22
CA GLY A 451 29.87 -16.24 19.28
C GLY A 451 29.69 -17.24 20.43
N GLU A 452 28.45 -17.46 20.87
CA GLU A 452 28.11 -18.47 21.90
C GLU A 452 28.45 -19.89 21.42
N GLN A 453 28.27 -20.20 20.14
CA GLN A 453 28.67 -21.48 19.55
C GLN A 453 30.20 -21.66 19.58
N VAL A 454 30.97 -20.63 19.21
CA VAL A 454 32.44 -20.67 19.30
C VAL A 454 32.88 -20.91 20.75
N ALA A 455 32.36 -20.13 21.71
CA ALA A 455 32.70 -20.27 23.13
C ALA A 455 32.33 -21.66 23.69
N THR A 456 31.21 -22.22 23.25
CA THR A 456 30.77 -23.57 23.63
C THR A 456 31.74 -24.65 23.11
N LEU A 457 32.18 -24.53 21.86
CA LEU A 457 33.14 -25.47 21.26
C LEU A 457 34.52 -25.37 21.91
N GLU A 458 35.01 -24.16 22.20
CA GLU A 458 36.27 -23.95 22.92
C GLU A 458 36.22 -24.59 24.32
N LYS A 459 35.12 -24.41 25.04
CA LYS A 459 34.90 -25.06 26.34
C LYS A 459 34.81 -26.59 26.22
N LYS A 460 34.20 -27.12 25.15
CA LYS A 460 34.13 -28.57 24.88
C LYS A 460 35.52 -29.14 24.58
N GLN A 461 36.31 -28.44 23.76
CA GLN A 461 37.69 -28.81 23.45
C GLN A 461 38.57 -28.81 24.71
N ALA A 462 38.47 -27.78 25.55
CA ALA A 462 39.23 -27.68 26.80
C ALA A 462 38.89 -28.78 27.82
N LYS A 463 37.68 -29.37 27.75
CA LYS A 463 37.21 -30.42 28.66
C LYS A 463 37.32 -31.83 28.08
N ALA A 464 37.70 -31.98 26.82
CA ALA A 464 37.73 -33.28 26.17
C ALA A 464 38.82 -34.17 26.75
N LYS A 465 38.48 -35.40 27.13
CA LYS A 465 39.47 -36.41 27.51
C LYS A 465 40.18 -36.89 26.24
N VAL A 466 41.50 -36.77 26.20
CA VAL A 466 42.31 -37.25 25.07
C VAL A 466 42.35 -38.78 25.10
N PRO A 467 41.98 -39.47 24.02
CA PRO A 467 42.14 -40.92 23.90
C PRO A 467 43.58 -41.36 24.16
N LYS A 468 43.75 -42.55 24.76
CA LYS A 468 45.08 -43.14 24.96
C LYS A 468 45.70 -43.65 23.66
N ASP A 469 44.86 -44.05 22.71
CA ASP A 469 45.27 -44.45 21.37
C ASP A 469 45.68 -43.21 20.55
N PRO A 470 46.91 -43.18 19.97
CA PRO A 470 47.42 -42.02 19.25
C PRO A 470 46.59 -41.62 18.02
N GLU A 471 46.07 -42.59 17.26
CA GLU A 471 45.30 -42.35 16.04
C GLU A 471 43.92 -41.76 16.38
N ALA A 472 43.25 -42.29 17.40
CA ALA A 472 42.02 -41.74 17.94
C ALA A 472 42.22 -40.32 18.52
N ALA A 473 43.35 -40.07 19.18
CA ALA A 473 43.69 -38.75 19.72
C ALA A 473 43.91 -37.71 18.61
N GLU A 474 44.62 -38.09 17.54
CA GLU A 474 44.82 -37.21 16.39
C GLU A 474 43.51 -36.93 15.65
N THR A 475 42.66 -37.95 15.47
CA THR A 475 41.33 -37.81 14.86
C THR A 475 40.46 -36.84 15.65
N LEU A 476 40.35 -37.00 16.97
CA LEU A 476 39.58 -36.10 17.83
C LEU A 476 40.08 -34.65 17.72
N LYS A 477 41.40 -34.45 17.69
CA LYS A 477 42.00 -33.11 17.54
C LYS A 477 41.65 -32.48 16.20
N ARG A 478 41.70 -33.24 15.10
CA ARG A 478 41.33 -32.77 13.75
C ARG A 478 39.85 -32.40 13.70
N GLU A 479 38.96 -33.23 14.23
CA GLU A 479 37.52 -32.97 14.26
C GLU A 479 37.16 -31.73 15.09
N GLN A 480 37.73 -31.60 16.29
CA GLN A 480 37.51 -30.43 17.14
C GLN A 480 38.01 -29.15 16.49
N LYS A 481 39.20 -29.21 15.86
CA LYS A 481 39.74 -28.08 15.10
C LYS A 481 38.82 -27.71 13.93
N ALA A 482 38.39 -28.69 13.12
CA ALA A 482 37.51 -28.44 11.99
C ALA A 482 36.16 -27.82 12.43
N ALA A 483 35.56 -28.34 13.50
CA ALA A 483 34.32 -27.80 14.05
C ALA A 483 34.49 -26.36 14.57
N LEU A 484 35.59 -26.09 15.28
CA LEU A 484 35.90 -24.75 15.79
C LEU A 484 36.19 -23.76 14.65
N ASP A 485 36.97 -24.17 13.66
CA ASP A 485 37.27 -23.35 12.47
C ASP A 485 35.98 -23.02 11.69
N ALA A 486 35.08 -24.00 11.52
CA ALA A 486 33.79 -23.79 10.88
C ALA A 486 32.88 -22.83 11.68
N ALA A 487 32.88 -22.94 13.03
CA ALA A 487 32.13 -22.01 13.88
C ALA A 487 32.70 -20.59 13.83
N LYS A 488 34.03 -20.45 13.82
CA LYS A 488 34.72 -19.16 13.65
C LYS A 488 34.41 -18.54 12.29
N ALA A 489 34.40 -19.33 11.22
CA ALA A 489 33.99 -18.86 9.89
C ALA A 489 32.53 -18.34 9.87
N LYS A 490 31.59 -19.05 10.52
CA LYS A 490 30.21 -18.58 10.68
C LYS A 490 30.12 -17.27 11.48
N LEU A 491 30.91 -17.11 12.54
CA LEU A 491 30.99 -15.87 13.30
C LEU A 491 31.49 -14.72 12.42
N THR A 492 32.57 -14.93 11.66
CA THR A 492 33.09 -13.93 10.72
C THR A 492 32.04 -13.55 9.65
N GLN A 493 31.33 -14.54 9.10
CA GLN A 493 30.25 -14.29 8.14
C GLN A 493 29.10 -13.48 8.77
N ALA A 494 28.68 -13.84 9.98
CA ALA A 494 27.64 -13.11 10.70
C ALA A 494 28.07 -11.65 11.00
N GLN A 495 29.33 -11.44 11.38
CA GLN A 495 29.90 -10.11 11.62
C GLN A 495 29.94 -9.28 10.32
N ALA A 496 30.42 -9.86 9.21
CA ALA A 496 30.42 -9.19 7.92
C ALA A 496 29.00 -8.81 7.46
N HIS A 497 28.02 -9.71 7.67
CA HIS A 497 26.62 -9.45 7.39
C HIS A 497 26.06 -8.31 8.27
N GLN A 498 26.32 -8.33 9.58
CA GLN A 498 25.91 -7.27 10.49
C GLN A 498 26.48 -5.90 10.08
N THR A 499 27.77 -5.84 9.74
CA THR A 499 28.42 -4.62 9.23
C THR A 499 27.76 -4.15 7.93
N SER A 500 27.56 -5.05 6.96
CA SER A 500 26.90 -4.71 5.70
C SER A 500 25.48 -4.18 5.89
N VAL A 501 24.70 -4.78 6.80
CA VAL A 501 23.35 -4.30 7.15
C VAL A 501 23.42 -2.92 7.80
N LYS A 502 24.32 -2.71 8.76
CA LYS A 502 24.50 -1.41 9.42
C LYS A 502 24.90 -0.32 8.43
N ASP A 503 25.88 -0.59 7.57
CA ASP A 503 26.38 0.37 6.59
C ASP A 503 25.31 0.69 5.54
N GLY A 504 24.55 -0.32 5.10
CA GLY A 504 23.40 -0.13 4.22
C GLY A 504 22.32 0.76 4.85
N LEU A 505 21.99 0.55 6.13
CA LEU A 505 21.04 1.39 6.85
C LEU A 505 21.57 2.82 7.02
N LEU A 506 22.84 3.02 7.36
CA LEU A 506 23.45 4.35 7.46
C LEU A 506 23.43 5.09 6.12
N ALA A 507 23.80 4.42 5.03
CA ALA A 507 23.75 4.99 3.69
C ALA A 507 22.33 5.42 3.31
N ARG A 508 21.31 4.64 3.68
CA ARG A 508 19.89 5.01 3.47
C ARG A 508 19.45 6.19 4.33
N ILE A 509 19.90 6.29 5.58
CA ILE A 509 19.66 7.46 6.44
C ILE A 509 20.31 8.70 5.84
N ASP A 510 21.52 8.57 5.30
CA ASP A 510 22.22 9.68 4.65
C ASP A 510 21.53 10.11 3.34
N ALA A 511 21.04 9.15 2.55
CA ALA A 511 20.30 9.38 1.32
C ALA A 511 18.86 9.89 1.56
N TYR A 512 18.30 9.74 2.76
CA TYR A 512 16.95 10.21 3.08
C TYR A 512 16.84 11.70 2.77
N THR A 513 15.82 12.11 2.02
CA THR A 513 15.48 13.52 1.87
C THR A 513 14.11 13.75 2.50
N PRO A 514 13.94 14.82 3.30
CA PRO A 514 12.68 15.06 4.00
C PRO A 514 11.55 15.35 3.03
N MET A 515 11.89 15.91 1.86
CA MET A 515 10.98 15.94 0.71
C MET A 515 11.63 15.34 -0.52
N VAL A 516 10.80 14.68 -1.32
CA VAL A 516 11.12 14.20 -2.66
C VAL A 516 10.07 14.72 -3.63
N ALA A 517 10.53 15.07 -4.82
CA ALA A 517 9.66 15.33 -5.94
C ALA A 517 9.18 13.97 -6.47
N VAL A 518 7.89 13.70 -6.39
CA VAL A 518 7.35 12.42 -6.85
C VAL A 518 6.25 12.62 -7.88
N PRO A 519 6.34 12.02 -9.06
CA PRO A 519 5.28 12.09 -10.05
C PRO A 519 4.04 11.35 -9.54
N GLN A 520 2.86 11.87 -9.89
CA GLN A 520 1.59 11.19 -9.72
C GLN A 520 0.96 10.90 -11.07
N THR A 521 0.45 9.70 -11.19
CA THR A 521 -0.26 9.21 -12.37
C THR A 521 -1.67 8.83 -11.94
N ARG A 522 -2.66 9.41 -12.62
CA ARG A 522 -4.02 8.89 -12.60
C ARG A 522 -4.21 7.97 -13.78
N SER A 523 -4.77 6.79 -13.53
CA SER A 523 -5.12 5.83 -14.58
C SER A 523 -6.61 5.55 -14.55
N ASP A 524 -7.27 5.74 -15.70
CA ASP A 524 -8.61 5.23 -15.96
C ASP A 524 -8.45 3.90 -16.72
N VAL A 525 -8.93 2.82 -16.13
CA VAL A 525 -8.78 1.46 -16.64
C VAL A 525 -10.14 0.85 -16.90
N THR A 526 -10.37 0.31 -18.10
CA THR A 526 -11.64 -0.37 -18.43
C THR A 526 -11.42 -1.88 -18.50
N VAL A 527 -12.13 -2.61 -17.63
CA VAL A 527 -12.10 -4.07 -17.51
C VAL A 527 -13.53 -4.57 -17.73
N ASP A 528 -13.75 -5.39 -18.77
CA ASP A 528 -15.09 -5.92 -19.12
C ASP A 528 -16.21 -4.87 -19.23
N GLY A 529 -15.89 -3.65 -19.68
CA GLY A 529 -16.84 -2.54 -19.78
C GLY A 529 -17.05 -1.75 -18.48
N THR A 530 -16.47 -2.19 -17.36
CA THR A 530 -16.41 -1.41 -16.12
C THR A 530 -15.17 -0.52 -16.14
N THR A 531 -15.37 0.80 -16.09
CA THR A 531 -14.27 1.75 -15.91
C THR A 531 -13.98 1.94 -14.42
N VAL A 532 -12.71 1.83 -14.05
CA VAL A 532 -12.20 2.11 -12.72
C VAL A 532 -11.19 3.24 -12.81
N ARG A 533 -11.11 4.04 -11.76
CA ARG A 533 -10.16 5.15 -11.65
C ARG A 533 -9.26 4.90 -10.47
N MET A 534 -7.96 5.03 -10.72
CA MET A 534 -6.95 4.88 -9.70
C MET A 534 -5.86 5.92 -9.81
N ARG A 535 -5.19 6.17 -8.70
CA ARG A 535 -4.10 7.12 -8.56
C ARG A 535 -2.94 6.41 -7.87
N ASP A 536 -1.72 6.68 -8.30
CA ASP A 536 -0.53 6.28 -7.55
C ASP A 536 -0.09 7.37 -6.56
N GLY A 537 0.85 7.04 -5.69
CA GLY A 537 1.45 8.05 -4.85
C GLY A 537 0.55 8.54 -3.72
N ARG A 538 -0.21 7.63 -3.13
CA ARG A 538 -0.91 7.92 -1.89
C ARG A 538 0.09 8.04 -0.74
N GLU A 539 0.19 9.22 -0.15
CA GLU A 539 1.02 9.47 1.02
C GLU A 539 0.17 9.43 2.29
N THR A 540 0.47 8.48 3.16
CA THR A 540 -0.07 8.40 4.51
C THR A 540 1.03 7.93 5.45
N ALA A 541 0.76 7.92 6.76
CA ALA A 541 1.68 7.35 7.73
C ALA A 541 2.00 5.85 7.49
N TYR A 542 1.17 5.14 6.71
CA TYR A 542 1.35 3.71 6.44
C TYR A 542 1.83 3.41 5.01
N THR A 543 2.08 4.43 4.18
CA THR A 543 2.62 4.23 2.84
C THR A 543 4.00 3.58 2.91
N ASN A 544 4.13 2.40 2.29
CA ASN A 544 5.38 1.65 2.16
C ASN A 544 5.71 1.33 0.69
N LEU A 545 4.88 1.74 -0.27
CA LEU A 545 5.20 1.70 -1.69
C LEU A 545 4.56 2.88 -2.43
N TRP A 546 5.38 3.69 -3.12
CA TRP A 546 4.88 4.87 -3.82
C TRP A 546 4.10 4.54 -5.09
N LYS A 547 4.60 3.58 -5.87
CA LYS A 547 3.98 3.14 -7.13
C LYS A 547 2.69 2.34 -6.94
N ALA A 548 2.33 2.08 -5.70
CA ALA A 548 1.07 1.46 -5.38
C ALA A 548 -0.09 2.40 -5.70
N VAL A 549 -1.19 1.80 -6.12
CA VAL A 549 -2.41 2.48 -6.51
C VAL A 549 -3.48 2.42 -5.43
N ASP A 550 -4.32 3.43 -5.40
CA ASP A 550 -5.62 3.41 -4.73
C ASP A 550 -6.71 3.88 -5.68
N GLY A 551 -7.94 3.37 -5.51
CA GLY A 551 -9.01 3.66 -6.45
C GLY A 551 -10.26 2.82 -6.26
N GLY A 552 -11.15 2.92 -7.24
CA GLY A 552 -12.39 2.16 -7.33
C GLY A 552 -13.10 2.38 -8.67
N ALA A 553 -14.24 1.74 -8.84
CA ALA A 553 -15.11 1.93 -9.99
C ALA A 553 -15.66 3.36 -10.06
N VAL A 554 -15.79 3.90 -11.28
CA VAL A 554 -16.33 5.26 -11.49
C VAL A 554 -17.86 5.30 -11.46
N ALA A 555 -18.50 4.14 -11.56
CA ALA A 555 -19.95 3.97 -11.55
C ALA A 555 -20.30 2.59 -10.99
N GLY A 556 -21.53 2.42 -10.50
CA GLY A 556 -22.01 1.16 -9.95
C GLY A 556 -21.45 0.81 -8.56
N ASP A 557 -20.73 1.73 -7.94
CA ASP A 557 -20.18 1.58 -6.58
C ASP A 557 -20.20 2.93 -5.86
N SER A 558 -21.07 3.06 -4.86
CA SER A 558 -21.27 4.23 -4.01
C SER A 558 -21.83 3.78 -2.66
N HIS A 559 -21.85 4.66 -1.65
CA HIS A 559 -22.47 4.31 -0.37
C HIS A 559 -23.97 3.98 -0.50
N THR A 560 -24.70 4.73 -1.32
CA THR A 560 -26.10 4.39 -1.65
C THR A 560 -26.22 3.01 -2.28
N GLN A 561 -25.25 2.62 -3.11
CA GLN A 561 -25.21 1.27 -3.68
C GLN A 561 -24.90 0.22 -2.63
N VAL A 562 -24.03 0.51 -1.65
CA VAL A 562 -23.79 -0.37 -0.49
C VAL A 562 -25.09 -0.63 0.26
N ASP A 563 -25.83 0.41 0.63
CA ASP A 563 -27.11 0.29 1.32
C ASP A 563 -28.10 -0.54 0.49
N THR A 564 -28.23 -0.22 -0.80
CA THR A 564 -29.11 -0.94 -1.74
C THR A 564 -28.77 -2.44 -1.84
N GLN A 565 -27.49 -2.80 -1.83
CA GLN A 565 -27.08 -4.20 -1.91
C GLN A 565 -27.24 -4.93 -0.57
N LEU A 566 -27.03 -4.23 0.55
CA LEU A 566 -27.29 -4.77 1.88
C LEU A 566 -28.78 -5.10 2.05
N GLU A 567 -29.69 -4.21 1.64
CA GLU A 567 -31.12 -4.47 1.62
C GLU A 567 -31.47 -5.72 0.78
N LYS A 568 -30.87 -5.84 -0.41
CA LYS A 568 -31.10 -6.99 -1.32
C LYS A 568 -30.54 -8.30 -0.82
N SER A 569 -29.60 -8.29 0.13
CA SER A 569 -28.94 -9.50 0.63
C SER A 569 -29.83 -10.37 1.50
N GLY A 570 -30.92 -9.81 2.04
CA GLY A 570 -31.85 -10.53 2.91
C GLY A 570 -31.33 -10.80 4.32
N ILE A 571 -30.19 -10.22 4.72
CA ILE A 571 -29.75 -10.24 6.13
C ILE A 571 -30.59 -9.28 6.98
N SER A 572 -30.62 -9.46 8.30
CA SER A 572 -31.41 -8.60 9.20
C SER A 572 -30.96 -7.13 9.17
N GLU A 573 -31.88 -6.21 9.45
CA GLU A 573 -31.62 -4.75 9.45
C GLU A 573 -30.44 -4.37 10.35
N ASP A 574 -30.31 -4.99 11.52
CA ASP A 574 -29.19 -4.74 12.44
C ASP A 574 -27.84 -5.11 11.80
N ARG A 575 -27.80 -6.22 11.05
CA ARG A 575 -26.59 -6.65 10.33
C ARG A 575 -26.29 -5.73 9.16
N GLN A 576 -27.32 -5.27 8.45
CA GLN A 576 -27.17 -4.27 7.39
C GLN A 576 -26.56 -2.98 7.97
N LYS A 577 -27.12 -2.48 9.08
CA LYS A 577 -26.66 -1.26 9.76
C LYS A 577 -25.21 -1.37 10.21
N ILE A 578 -24.80 -2.50 10.80
CA ILE A 578 -23.40 -2.76 11.18
C ILE A 578 -22.48 -2.74 9.96
N LEU A 579 -22.84 -3.48 8.90
CA LEU A 579 -22.01 -3.58 7.69
C LEU A 579 -21.93 -2.25 6.92
N ALA A 580 -23.03 -1.48 6.86
CA ALA A 580 -23.06 -0.14 6.28
C ALA A 580 -22.14 0.81 7.07
N SER A 581 -22.18 0.76 8.40
CA SER A 581 -21.28 1.57 9.24
C SER A 581 -19.80 1.20 9.05
N ILE A 582 -19.48 -0.10 8.97
CA ILE A 582 -18.11 -0.54 8.64
C ILE A 582 -17.70 -0.03 7.25
N SER A 583 -18.59 -0.12 6.25
CA SER A 583 -18.34 0.42 4.91
C SER A 583 -18.06 1.92 4.92
N GLY A 584 -18.76 2.69 5.77
CA GLY A 584 -18.52 4.12 5.95
C GLY A 584 -17.10 4.46 6.40
N LEU A 585 -16.40 3.52 7.04
CA LEU A 585 -15.03 3.68 7.52
C LEU A 585 -13.97 3.06 6.58
N GLU A 586 -14.33 1.97 5.88
CA GLU A 586 -13.39 1.16 5.10
C GLU A 586 -13.47 1.45 3.57
N GLY A 587 -14.63 1.92 3.10
CA GLY A 587 -14.92 2.19 1.70
C GLY A 587 -16.04 1.31 1.12
N THR A 588 -16.26 1.43 -0.19
CA THR A 588 -17.29 0.72 -0.96
C THR A 588 -16.76 -0.58 -1.58
N PHE A 589 -17.59 -1.33 -2.32
CA PHE A 589 -17.26 -2.70 -2.78
C PHE A 589 -16.09 -2.80 -3.75
N SER A 590 -15.81 -1.74 -4.52
CA SER A 590 -14.71 -1.69 -5.49
C SER A 590 -13.44 -1.09 -4.93
N LYS A 591 -13.44 -0.56 -3.69
CA LYS A 591 -12.29 0.16 -3.16
C LYS A 591 -11.10 -0.76 -3.04
N VAL A 592 -9.99 -0.31 -3.62
CA VAL A 592 -8.68 -0.94 -3.51
C VAL A 592 -7.69 0.05 -2.92
N ASN A 593 -6.88 -0.44 -2.00
CA ASN A 593 -5.66 0.20 -1.52
C ASN A 593 -4.51 -0.80 -1.70
N THR A 594 -3.42 -0.37 -2.31
CA THR A 594 -2.21 -1.21 -2.44
C THR A 594 -0.96 -0.58 -1.82
N TRP A 595 -1.06 0.54 -1.11
CA TRP A 595 0.09 1.37 -0.71
C TRP A 595 0.64 1.08 0.68
N ASP A 596 0.00 0.22 1.48
CA ASP A 596 0.41 -0.12 2.85
C ASP A 596 0.93 -1.57 3.02
N THR A 597 1.12 -1.99 4.28
CA THR A 597 1.63 -3.32 4.64
C THR A 597 0.68 -4.48 4.31
N GLY A 598 -0.58 -4.17 3.97
CA GLY A 598 -1.56 -5.12 3.46
C GLY A 598 -1.26 -5.58 2.02
N ARG A 599 -0.38 -4.87 1.30
CA ARG A 599 -0.04 -5.05 -0.13
C ARG A 599 -1.19 -4.82 -1.09
N VAL A 600 -2.28 -5.57 -0.95
CA VAL A 600 -3.52 -5.41 -1.69
C VAL A 600 -4.65 -5.58 -0.69
N SER A 601 -5.39 -4.51 -0.46
CA SER A 601 -6.61 -4.46 0.33
C SER A 601 -7.77 -4.14 -0.61
N TRP A 602 -8.87 -4.90 -0.51
CA TRP A 602 -9.99 -4.78 -1.42
C TRP A 602 -11.33 -5.03 -0.73
N GLY A 603 -12.37 -4.36 -1.22
CA GLY A 603 -13.76 -4.59 -0.85
C GLY A 603 -14.23 -3.65 0.26
N PHE A 604 -15.53 -3.72 0.55
CA PHE A 604 -16.17 -2.77 1.47
C PHE A 604 -15.80 -2.98 2.95
N THR A 605 -15.09 -4.07 3.28
CA THR A 605 -14.45 -4.28 4.58
C THR A 605 -12.93 -4.42 4.47
N GLN A 606 -12.33 -4.02 3.34
CA GLN A 606 -10.88 -3.97 3.08
C GLN A 606 -10.10 -5.26 3.45
N TRP A 607 -10.54 -6.41 2.94
CA TRP A 607 -9.77 -7.66 3.12
C TRP A 607 -8.40 -7.53 2.46
N THR A 608 -7.37 -8.10 3.09
CA THR A 608 -5.97 -7.87 2.69
C THR A 608 -5.23 -9.16 2.32
N LEU A 609 -4.34 -9.11 1.32
CA LEU A 609 -3.41 -10.21 1.04
C LEU A 609 -2.32 -10.35 2.12
N GLY A 610 -2.04 -9.28 2.86
CA GLY A 610 -1.08 -9.27 3.96
C GLY A 610 0.37 -9.58 3.56
N LYS A 611 1.23 -9.68 4.57
CA LYS A 611 2.70 -9.84 4.40
C LYS A 611 3.11 -11.17 3.76
N SER A 612 2.26 -12.20 3.81
CA SER A 612 2.51 -13.51 3.19
C SER A 612 1.89 -13.68 1.80
N GLY A 613 0.99 -12.78 1.39
CA GLY A 613 0.10 -13.04 0.25
C GLY A 613 -1.01 -14.04 0.56
N ASN A 614 -1.23 -14.36 1.84
CA ASN A 614 -2.23 -15.33 2.32
C ASN A 614 -3.11 -14.78 3.45
N GLY A 615 -3.41 -13.47 3.41
CA GLY A 615 -4.29 -12.82 4.38
C GLY A 615 -5.79 -13.07 4.10
N THR A 616 -6.64 -12.26 4.73
CA THR A 616 -8.10 -12.40 4.67
C THR A 616 -8.69 -12.24 3.26
N LEU A 617 -8.00 -11.57 2.35
CA LEU A 617 -8.42 -11.51 0.93
C LEU A 617 -8.21 -12.86 0.24
N ALA A 618 -7.11 -13.57 0.54
CA ALA A 618 -6.91 -14.91 0.01
C ALA A 618 -7.95 -15.90 0.59
N GLU A 619 -8.41 -15.69 1.82
CA GLU A 619 -9.52 -16.45 2.40
C GLU A 619 -10.83 -16.19 1.68
N PHE A 620 -11.19 -14.92 1.42
CA PHE A 620 -12.35 -14.57 0.61
C PHE A 620 -12.28 -15.22 -0.78
N MET A 621 -11.14 -15.13 -1.46
CA MET A 621 -10.94 -15.72 -2.78
C MET A 621 -11.13 -17.25 -2.75
N ARG A 622 -10.65 -17.94 -1.71
CA ARG A 622 -10.85 -19.39 -1.55
C ARG A 622 -12.31 -19.74 -1.30
N ASP A 623 -13.00 -18.96 -0.46
CA ASP A 623 -14.42 -19.17 -0.22
C ASP A 623 -15.23 -18.97 -1.50
N LEU A 624 -14.99 -17.87 -2.21
CA LEU A 624 -15.66 -17.60 -3.49
C LEU A 624 -15.38 -18.70 -4.51
N LYS A 625 -14.12 -19.15 -4.67
CA LYS A 625 -13.79 -20.25 -5.57
C LYS A 625 -14.52 -21.55 -5.23
N LYS A 626 -14.79 -21.79 -3.94
CA LYS A 626 -15.53 -22.95 -3.45
C LYS A 626 -17.05 -22.80 -3.62
N THR A 627 -17.59 -21.62 -3.32
CA THR A 627 -19.03 -21.39 -3.20
C THR A 627 -19.67 -20.89 -4.50
N ASP A 628 -18.93 -20.14 -5.31
CA ASP A 628 -19.31 -19.67 -6.64
C ASP A 628 -18.10 -19.64 -7.60
N PRO A 629 -17.65 -20.81 -8.09
CA PRO A 629 -16.52 -20.90 -9.01
C PRO A 629 -16.76 -20.15 -10.32
N ALA A 630 -18.02 -20.00 -10.77
CA ALA A 630 -18.33 -19.28 -12.00
C ALA A 630 -18.06 -17.78 -11.84
N GLN A 631 -18.50 -17.18 -10.73
CA GLN A 631 -18.18 -15.79 -10.41
C GLN A 631 -16.68 -15.62 -10.17
N TYR A 632 -16.00 -16.58 -9.54
CA TYR A 632 -14.55 -16.56 -9.37
C TYR A 632 -13.80 -16.52 -10.71
N GLU A 633 -14.13 -17.41 -11.64
CA GLU A 633 -13.49 -17.47 -12.96
C GLU A 633 -13.79 -16.22 -13.80
N LYS A 634 -15.03 -15.71 -13.73
CA LYS A 634 -15.45 -14.47 -14.37
C LYS A 634 -14.63 -13.27 -13.89
N SER A 635 -14.43 -13.15 -12.58
CA SER A 635 -13.78 -11.98 -11.96
C SER A 635 -12.25 -12.09 -11.90
N PHE A 636 -11.69 -13.28 -11.70
CA PHE A 636 -10.27 -13.46 -11.39
C PHE A 636 -9.58 -14.47 -12.32
N GLY A 637 -10.09 -15.70 -12.40
CA GLY A 637 -9.41 -16.82 -13.05
C GLY A 637 -9.03 -16.56 -14.50
N LYS A 638 -9.91 -15.92 -15.28
CA LYS A 638 -9.64 -15.57 -16.68
C LYS A 638 -8.48 -14.58 -16.89
N TYR A 639 -8.05 -13.87 -15.85
CA TYR A 639 -6.91 -12.95 -15.84
C TYR A 639 -5.63 -13.59 -15.27
N GLY A 640 -5.65 -14.90 -15.00
CA GLY A 640 -4.53 -15.63 -14.41
C GLY A 640 -4.40 -15.45 -12.89
N LEU A 641 -5.36 -14.78 -12.25
CA LEU A 641 -5.43 -14.66 -10.79
C LEU A 641 -6.07 -15.92 -10.21
N ASP A 642 -5.34 -16.59 -9.32
CA ASP A 642 -5.81 -17.78 -8.64
C ASP A 642 -5.45 -17.74 -7.13
N VAL A 643 -5.89 -18.73 -6.37
CA VAL A 643 -5.60 -18.91 -4.95
C VAL A 643 -5.45 -20.39 -4.60
N ASP A 644 -4.44 -20.70 -3.80
CA ASP A 644 -4.21 -22.04 -3.22
C ASP A 644 -4.18 -21.98 -1.68
N ALA A 645 -3.84 -23.10 -1.03
CA ALA A 645 -3.76 -23.18 0.43
C ALA A 645 -2.68 -22.28 1.05
N LYS A 646 -1.67 -21.88 0.26
CA LYS A 646 -0.54 -21.05 0.68
C LYS A 646 -0.72 -19.57 0.33
N GLY A 647 -1.72 -19.20 -0.46
CA GLY A 647 -2.06 -17.81 -0.74
C GLY A 647 -2.44 -17.56 -2.20
N VAL A 648 -2.35 -16.29 -2.60
CA VAL A 648 -2.61 -15.86 -3.98
C VAL A 648 -1.59 -16.45 -4.95
N VAL A 649 -2.05 -16.78 -6.15
CA VAL A 649 -1.25 -17.29 -7.26
C VAL A 649 -1.52 -16.41 -8.48
N LEU A 650 -0.49 -16.10 -9.25
CA LEU A 650 -0.61 -15.36 -10.50
C LEU A 650 0.08 -16.14 -11.62
N THR A 651 -0.69 -16.60 -12.59
CA THR A 651 -0.17 -17.17 -13.84
C THR A 651 -0.09 -16.06 -14.88
N ARG A 652 1.13 -15.79 -15.35
CA ARG A 652 1.38 -14.83 -16.42
C ARG A 652 1.19 -15.47 -17.79
N ALA A 653 1.05 -14.63 -18.79
CA ALA A 653 0.91 -15.02 -20.19
C ALA A 653 2.07 -15.86 -20.75
N ASP A 654 3.28 -15.71 -20.20
CA ASP A 654 4.44 -16.51 -20.57
C ASP A 654 4.49 -17.88 -19.87
N GLY A 655 3.47 -18.19 -19.07
CA GLY A 655 3.37 -19.42 -18.26
C GLY A 655 4.09 -19.33 -16.92
N THR A 656 4.73 -18.21 -16.59
CA THR A 656 5.34 -18.01 -15.26
C THR A 656 4.27 -17.98 -14.18
N VAL A 657 4.47 -18.76 -13.12
CA VAL A 657 3.56 -18.81 -11.98
C VAL A 657 4.24 -18.18 -10.76
N LEU A 658 3.71 -17.04 -10.30
CA LEU A 658 4.11 -16.39 -9.05
C LEU A 658 3.19 -16.85 -7.92
N LYS A 659 3.71 -16.91 -6.69
CA LYS A 659 2.95 -17.37 -5.52
C LYS A 659 3.17 -16.49 -4.29
N GLY A 660 2.16 -16.42 -3.43
CA GLY A 660 2.20 -15.75 -2.15
C GLY A 660 2.68 -14.30 -2.28
N VAL A 661 3.82 -13.99 -1.68
CA VAL A 661 4.43 -12.66 -1.68
C VAL A 661 4.67 -12.13 -3.10
N GLU A 662 5.25 -12.95 -3.97
CA GLU A 662 5.64 -12.51 -5.32
C GLU A 662 4.42 -12.17 -6.18
N ALA A 663 3.36 -12.98 -6.06
CA ALA A 663 2.10 -12.71 -6.72
C ALA A 663 1.43 -11.45 -6.14
N ALA A 664 1.42 -11.28 -4.81
CA ALA A 664 0.87 -10.08 -4.17
C ALA A 664 1.60 -8.80 -4.60
N GLU A 665 2.93 -8.81 -4.69
CA GLU A 665 3.72 -7.67 -5.17
C GLU A 665 3.49 -7.38 -6.67
N ALA A 666 3.28 -8.41 -7.48
CA ALA A 666 2.92 -8.23 -8.88
C ALA A 666 1.54 -7.57 -9.03
N ILE A 667 0.52 -8.02 -8.29
CA ILE A 667 -0.83 -7.42 -8.31
C ILE A 667 -0.77 -5.97 -7.82
N ARG A 668 -0.04 -5.74 -6.72
CA ARG A 668 0.14 -4.43 -6.08
C ARG A 668 0.71 -3.35 -7.00
N THR A 669 1.57 -3.72 -7.94
CA THR A 669 2.31 -2.77 -8.79
C THR A 669 1.82 -2.72 -10.23
N ASP A 670 0.93 -3.63 -10.63
CA ASP A 670 0.36 -3.68 -11.96
C ASP A 670 -1.04 -3.06 -11.95
N VAL A 671 -1.16 -1.92 -12.64
CA VAL A 671 -2.40 -1.14 -12.77
C VAL A 671 -3.56 -1.98 -13.32
N LYS A 672 -3.29 -2.93 -14.23
CA LYS A 672 -4.33 -3.79 -14.82
C LYS A 672 -4.79 -4.83 -13.81
N LEU A 673 -3.87 -5.47 -13.09
CA LEU A 673 -4.23 -6.47 -12.09
C LEU A 673 -4.98 -5.85 -10.91
N ALA A 674 -4.59 -4.67 -10.44
CA ALA A 674 -5.35 -3.93 -9.42
C ALA A 674 -6.75 -3.53 -9.93
N ALA A 675 -6.87 -3.13 -11.21
CA ALA A 675 -8.15 -2.79 -11.83
C ALA A 675 -9.12 -3.97 -11.88
N VAL A 676 -8.63 -5.21 -12.03
CA VAL A 676 -9.47 -6.42 -12.02
C VAL A 676 -10.25 -6.56 -10.72
N PHE A 677 -9.61 -6.30 -9.56
CA PHE A 677 -10.31 -6.29 -8.26
C PHE A 677 -11.34 -5.17 -8.18
N MET A 678 -10.97 -3.94 -8.56
CA MET A 678 -11.92 -2.81 -8.55
C MET A 678 -13.14 -3.09 -9.44
N ALA A 679 -12.93 -3.61 -10.66
CA ALA A 679 -14.00 -3.92 -11.59
C ALA A 679 -14.90 -5.05 -11.08
N ALA A 680 -14.32 -6.07 -10.43
CA ALA A 680 -15.07 -7.11 -9.76
C ALA A 680 -15.97 -6.56 -8.66
N GLY A 681 -15.54 -5.54 -7.91
CA GLY A 681 -16.35 -4.91 -6.87
C GLY A 681 -17.55 -4.10 -7.37
N ALA A 682 -17.58 -3.75 -8.66
CA ALA A 682 -18.75 -3.12 -9.29
C ALA A 682 -19.80 -4.13 -9.76
N ASP A 683 -19.50 -5.43 -9.78
CA ASP A 683 -20.43 -6.48 -10.20
C ASP A 683 -21.43 -6.78 -9.07
N PRO A 684 -22.75 -6.61 -9.27
CA PRO A 684 -23.75 -6.89 -8.23
C PRO A 684 -23.68 -8.30 -7.64
N ALA A 685 -23.32 -9.31 -8.44
CA ALA A 685 -23.18 -10.68 -7.92
C ALA A 685 -21.98 -10.79 -6.96
N MET A 686 -20.88 -10.12 -7.27
CA MET A 686 -19.72 -10.03 -6.38
C MET A 686 -20.03 -9.21 -5.13
N GLN A 687 -20.81 -8.12 -5.24
CA GLN A 687 -21.25 -7.33 -4.10
C GLN A 687 -22.03 -8.19 -3.09
N GLN A 688 -22.94 -9.05 -3.59
CA GLN A 688 -23.65 -10.02 -2.74
C GLN A 688 -22.72 -11.07 -2.12
N ALA A 689 -21.72 -11.56 -2.86
CA ALA A 689 -20.72 -12.47 -2.30
C ALA A 689 -19.89 -11.81 -1.18
N GLN A 690 -19.49 -10.54 -1.36
CA GLN A 690 -18.80 -9.76 -0.34
C GLN A 690 -19.66 -9.60 0.93
N ILE A 691 -20.95 -9.23 0.78
CA ILE A 691 -21.86 -9.07 1.92
C ILE A 691 -22.01 -10.38 2.70
N LYS A 692 -22.24 -11.49 1.99
CA LYS A 692 -22.37 -12.81 2.60
C LYS A 692 -21.12 -13.16 3.42
N TYR A 693 -19.95 -13.02 2.81
CA TYR A 693 -18.68 -13.34 3.47
C TYR A 693 -18.41 -12.45 4.68
N ALA A 694 -18.70 -11.14 4.59
CA ALA A 694 -18.57 -10.22 5.71
C ALA A 694 -19.54 -10.58 6.86
N ASN A 695 -20.81 -10.87 6.54
CA ASN A 695 -21.81 -11.23 7.54
C ASN A 695 -21.48 -12.56 8.25
N GLU A 696 -21.02 -13.56 7.50
CA GLU A 696 -20.61 -14.85 8.05
C GLU A 696 -19.35 -14.70 8.91
N GLY A 697 -18.26 -14.19 8.35
CA GLY A 697 -16.97 -14.14 9.04
C GLY A 697 -16.86 -13.05 10.12
N LYS A 698 -17.36 -11.84 9.88
CA LYS A 698 -17.12 -10.69 10.77
C LYS A 698 -18.17 -10.51 11.84
N ILE A 699 -19.40 -10.95 11.59
CA ILE A 699 -20.48 -10.91 12.58
C ILE A 699 -20.73 -12.31 13.14
N THR A 700 -21.11 -13.27 12.31
CA THR A 700 -21.62 -14.57 12.78
C THR A 700 -20.56 -15.42 13.47
N GLU A 701 -19.40 -15.63 12.85
CA GLU A 701 -18.30 -16.41 13.42
C GLU A 701 -17.70 -15.74 14.66
N THR A 702 -17.51 -14.42 14.62
CA THR A 702 -17.05 -13.63 15.78
C THR A 702 -17.97 -13.83 16.97
N ARG A 703 -19.28 -13.70 16.78
CA ARG A 703 -20.30 -13.91 17.82
C ARG A 703 -20.37 -15.35 18.31
N ASN A 704 -20.15 -16.33 17.43
CA ASN A 704 -20.16 -17.76 17.78
C ASN A 704 -18.87 -18.23 18.45
N ARG A 705 -17.85 -17.37 18.61
CA ARG A 705 -16.59 -17.71 19.28
C ARG A 705 -16.86 -18.22 20.69
N SER A 706 -16.33 -19.43 20.96
CA SER A 706 -16.44 -20.06 22.27
C SER A 706 -15.37 -19.53 23.22
N VAL A 707 -15.79 -19.11 24.40
CA VAL A 707 -14.95 -18.58 25.49
C VAL A 707 -14.97 -19.58 26.64
N LYS A 708 -13.79 -20.02 27.08
CA LYS A 708 -13.66 -20.85 28.27
C LYS A 708 -13.68 -19.95 29.49
N VAL A 709 -14.62 -20.14 30.39
CA VAL A 709 -14.75 -19.34 31.61
C VAL A 709 -14.63 -20.24 32.84
N THR A 710 -14.09 -19.68 33.92
CA THR A 710 -13.99 -20.34 35.23
C THR A 710 -14.66 -19.45 36.27
N GLY A 711 -15.74 -19.95 36.86
CA GLY A 711 -16.61 -19.24 37.79
C GLY A 711 -16.85 -20.03 39.08
N LYS A 712 -17.91 -19.69 39.81
CA LYS A 712 -18.35 -20.45 40.99
C LYS A 712 -19.85 -20.71 40.94
N ASP A 713 -20.27 -21.93 41.28
CA ASP A 713 -21.69 -22.25 41.39
C ASP A 713 -22.32 -21.73 42.70
N ALA A 714 -23.60 -22.05 42.91
CA ALA A 714 -24.34 -21.69 44.13
C ALA A 714 -23.74 -22.27 45.43
N SER A 715 -22.93 -23.35 45.34
CA SER A 715 -22.22 -23.93 46.48
C SER A 715 -20.85 -23.30 46.72
N GLY A 716 -20.40 -22.42 45.82
CA GLY A 716 -19.08 -21.81 45.83
C GLY A 716 -17.98 -22.68 45.20
N GLU A 717 -18.34 -23.83 44.63
CA GLU A 717 -17.42 -24.72 43.94
C GLU A 717 -16.98 -24.11 42.61
N THR A 718 -15.73 -24.33 42.23
CA THR A 718 -15.20 -23.83 40.95
C THR A 718 -15.79 -24.61 39.79
N VAL A 719 -16.53 -23.94 38.92
CA VAL A 719 -17.13 -24.54 37.72
C VAL A 719 -16.50 -23.95 36.46
N LYS A 720 -16.28 -24.80 35.45
CA LYS A 720 -15.77 -24.43 34.14
C LYS A 720 -16.84 -24.63 33.09
N ALA A 721 -17.04 -23.64 32.22
CA ALA A 721 -17.98 -23.74 31.12
C ALA A 721 -17.40 -23.15 29.83
N LYS A 722 -18.10 -23.41 28.72
CA LYS A 722 -17.87 -22.76 27.44
C LYS A 722 -19.10 -21.93 27.11
N LEU A 723 -18.92 -20.61 27.04
CA LEU A 723 -19.96 -19.68 26.61
C LEU A 723 -19.68 -19.23 25.17
N GLN A 724 -20.69 -18.77 24.43
CA GLN A 724 -20.47 -18.06 23.17
C GLN A 724 -20.56 -16.56 23.42
N LEU A 725 -19.81 -15.76 22.64
CA LEU A 725 -19.89 -14.30 22.78
C LEU A 725 -21.30 -13.75 22.53
N LYS A 726 -22.08 -14.38 21.64
CA LYS A 726 -23.48 -13.99 21.37
C LYS A 726 -24.41 -14.13 22.57
N ASP A 727 -24.06 -14.95 23.56
CA ASP A 727 -24.87 -15.19 24.76
C ASP A 727 -24.70 -14.04 25.78
N VAL A 728 -23.69 -13.17 25.56
CA VAL A 728 -23.38 -12.03 26.44
C VAL A 728 -23.46 -10.71 25.68
N VAL A 729 -22.93 -10.62 24.45
CA VAL A 729 -22.92 -9.40 23.63
C VAL A 729 -24.20 -9.35 22.80
N THR A 730 -25.22 -8.70 23.34
CA THR A 730 -26.61 -8.73 22.84
C THR A 730 -27.12 -7.37 22.38
N SER A 731 -26.41 -6.28 22.64
CA SER A 731 -26.75 -4.95 22.14
C SER A 731 -26.28 -4.73 20.70
N GLU A 732 -26.97 -3.87 19.93
CA GLU A 732 -26.50 -3.45 18.61
C GLU A 732 -25.09 -2.84 18.67
N TYR A 733 -24.86 -1.93 19.63
CA TYR A 733 -23.60 -1.21 19.79
C TYR A 733 -22.44 -2.14 20.14
N GLY A 734 -22.66 -3.11 21.03
CA GLY A 734 -21.68 -4.12 21.37
C GLY A 734 -21.29 -4.96 20.16
N ASN A 735 -22.27 -5.38 19.36
CA ASN A 735 -22.03 -6.14 18.13
C ASN A 735 -21.36 -5.30 17.03
N ALA A 736 -21.68 -4.01 16.92
CA ALA A 736 -21.07 -3.08 15.97
C ALA A 736 -19.57 -2.92 16.24
N ILE A 737 -19.17 -2.58 17.48
CA ILE A 737 -17.75 -2.40 17.82
C ILE A 737 -17.00 -3.74 17.78
N LEU A 738 -17.65 -4.84 18.18
CA LEU A 738 -17.07 -6.17 18.09
C LEU A 738 -16.69 -6.51 16.63
N ALA A 739 -17.61 -6.34 15.69
CA ALA A 739 -17.38 -6.59 14.27
C ALA A 739 -16.38 -5.60 13.66
N ASP A 740 -16.50 -4.32 14.00
CA ASP A 740 -15.59 -3.26 13.56
C ASP A 740 -14.13 -3.54 13.96
N LEU A 741 -13.90 -3.92 15.22
CA LEU A 741 -12.56 -4.24 15.71
C LEU A 741 -12.02 -5.54 15.10
N GLU A 742 -12.89 -6.48 14.74
CA GLU A 742 -12.52 -7.69 13.99
C GLU A 742 -12.15 -7.38 12.53
N VAL A 743 -12.75 -6.36 11.92
CA VAL A 743 -12.36 -5.85 10.60
C VAL A 743 -11.06 -5.06 10.68
N ASN A 744 -10.98 -4.07 11.56
CA ASN A 744 -9.87 -3.13 11.62
C ASN A 744 -8.56 -3.75 12.16
N ALA A 745 -8.68 -4.67 13.13
CA ALA A 745 -7.52 -5.18 13.85
C ALA A 745 -7.47 -6.72 13.97
N GLY A 746 -8.52 -7.44 13.57
CA GLY A 746 -8.60 -8.90 13.72
C GLY A 746 -8.58 -9.37 15.19
N ARG A 747 -9.08 -8.53 16.11
CA ARG A 747 -9.00 -8.77 17.56
C ARG A 747 -10.33 -8.58 18.30
N GLY A 748 -11.42 -8.28 17.60
CA GLY A 748 -12.73 -8.06 18.23
C GLY A 748 -13.12 -9.23 19.11
N GLY A 749 -13.12 -10.43 18.52
CA GLY A 749 -13.51 -11.63 19.26
C GLY A 749 -12.56 -12.00 20.41
N SER A 750 -11.26 -11.69 20.31
CA SER A 750 -10.29 -12.06 21.37
C SER A 750 -10.36 -11.08 22.54
N VAL A 751 -10.48 -9.78 22.25
CA VAL A 751 -10.67 -8.75 23.28
C VAL A 751 -11.95 -9.00 24.07
N ALA A 752 -13.05 -9.34 23.37
CA ALA A 752 -14.31 -9.66 24.04
C ALA A 752 -14.22 -10.96 24.86
N ALA A 753 -13.55 -12.00 24.34
CA ALA A 753 -13.35 -13.25 25.06
C ALA A 753 -12.53 -13.06 26.35
N ASP A 754 -11.42 -12.34 26.25
CA ASP A 754 -10.54 -12.07 27.39
C ASP A 754 -11.26 -11.24 28.46
N ALA A 755 -12.05 -10.24 28.05
CA ALA A 755 -12.85 -9.41 28.96
C ALA A 755 -13.94 -10.22 29.66
N LEU A 756 -14.64 -11.11 28.94
CA LEU A 756 -15.65 -11.99 29.51
C LEU A 756 -15.04 -12.98 30.52
N GLU A 757 -13.94 -13.64 30.16
CA GLU A 757 -13.24 -14.56 31.07
C GLU A 757 -12.79 -13.84 32.35
N ALA A 758 -12.19 -12.66 32.20
CA ALA A 758 -11.76 -11.84 33.33
C ALA A 758 -12.94 -11.43 34.24
N TYR A 759 -14.07 -11.04 33.65
CA TYR A 759 -15.27 -10.64 34.39
C TYR A 759 -15.85 -11.80 35.22
N VAL A 760 -16.09 -12.96 34.58
CA VAL A 760 -16.64 -14.14 35.25
C VAL A 760 -15.74 -14.59 36.40
N LYS A 761 -14.42 -14.64 36.17
CA LYS A 761 -13.43 -15.02 37.19
C LYS A 761 -13.38 -14.04 38.35
N ALA A 762 -13.36 -12.74 38.08
CA ALA A 762 -13.26 -11.71 39.11
C ALA A 762 -14.49 -11.63 40.01
N LYS A 763 -15.68 -11.91 39.44
CA LYS A 763 -16.95 -11.88 40.15
C LYS A 763 -17.34 -13.23 40.75
N GLY A 764 -16.69 -14.32 40.36
CA GLY A 764 -17.02 -15.68 40.82
C GLY A 764 -18.43 -16.08 40.41
N LEU A 765 -18.86 -15.73 39.20
CA LEU A 765 -20.23 -15.95 38.71
C LEU A 765 -20.42 -17.40 38.27
N ASP A 766 -21.62 -17.92 38.44
CA ASP A 766 -22.00 -19.23 37.90
C ASP A 766 -22.19 -19.12 36.38
N PRO A 767 -21.36 -19.78 35.56
CA PRO A 767 -21.51 -19.69 34.11
C PRO A 767 -22.86 -20.20 33.59
N ALA A 768 -23.57 -21.05 34.34
CA ALA A 768 -24.89 -21.56 33.95
C ALA A 768 -26.00 -20.49 34.05
N LYS A 769 -25.74 -19.37 34.73
CA LYS A 769 -26.70 -18.29 34.99
C LYS A 769 -26.44 -17.04 34.14
N VAL A 770 -25.95 -17.23 32.91
CA VAL A 770 -25.58 -16.12 32.01
C VAL A 770 -26.71 -15.11 31.80
N ASP A 771 -27.98 -15.54 31.80
CA ASP A 771 -29.11 -14.62 31.66
C ASP A 771 -29.26 -13.63 32.84
N GLU A 772 -28.80 -14.00 34.05
CA GLU A 772 -28.88 -13.16 35.25
C GLU A 772 -27.81 -12.06 35.26
N TRP A 773 -26.58 -12.36 34.80
CA TRP A 773 -25.43 -11.46 34.90
C TRP A 773 -24.90 -10.96 33.55
N GLY A 774 -25.34 -11.54 32.44
CA GLY A 774 -24.91 -11.25 31.07
C GLY A 774 -24.99 -9.77 30.70
N PRO A 775 -26.11 -9.07 30.95
CA PRO A 775 -26.21 -7.63 30.71
C PRO A 775 -25.15 -6.77 31.41
N ASP A 776 -24.70 -7.17 32.60
CA ASP A 776 -23.63 -6.46 33.32
C ASP A 776 -22.23 -6.85 32.83
N ALA A 777 -22.04 -8.12 32.44
CA ALA A 777 -20.81 -8.55 31.77
C ALA A 777 -20.64 -7.86 30.41
N GLU A 778 -21.72 -7.65 29.66
CA GLU A 778 -21.71 -6.94 28.38
C GLU A 778 -21.12 -5.53 28.52
N LYS A 779 -21.46 -4.79 29.57
CA LYS A 779 -20.89 -3.46 29.84
C LYS A 779 -19.37 -3.51 29.99
N ALA A 780 -18.85 -4.53 30.68
CA ALA A 780 -17.41 -4.72 30.85
C ALA A 780 -16.71 -5.11 29.53
N VAL A 781 -17.36 -5.97 28.74
CA VAL A 781 -16.89 -6.34 27.40
C VAL A 781 -16.85 -5.14 26.46
N ILE A 782 -17.91 -4.32 26.43
CA ILE A 782 -17.97 -3.09 25.64
C ILE A 782 -16.86 -2.13 26.06
N ALA A 783 -16.62 -1.92 27.36
CA ALA A 783 -15.54 -1.06 27.82
C ALA A 783 -14.16 -1.53 27.33
N ALA A 784 -13.91 -2.84 27.32
CA ALA A 784 -12.67 -3.40 26.79
C ALA A 784 -12.56 -3.21 25.27
N LEU A 785 -13.65 -3.40 24.53
CA LEU A 785 -13.73 -3.15 23.09
C LEU A 785 -13.49 -1.67 22.76
N GLU A 786 -14.10 -0.75 23.49
CA GLU A 786 -13.88 0.70 23.34
C GLU A 786 -12.43 1.08 23.62
N GLN A 787 -11.83 0.53 24.69
CA GLN A 787 -10.43 0.77 25.01
C GLN A 787 -9.47 0.26 23.92
N ALA A 788 -9.82 -0.86 23.27
CA ALA A 788 -9.03 -1.44 22.19
C ALA A 788 -9.27 -0.78 20.82
N SER A 789 -10.38 -0.04 20.67
CA SER A 789 -10.75 0.65 19.43
C SER A 789 -10.15 2.06 19.35
N ARG A 790 -10.25 2.65 18.16
CA ARG A 790 -9.77 4.01 17.91
C ARG A 790 -10.89 5.01 18.13
N LYS A 791 -10.56 6.20 18.68
CA LYS A 791 -11.56 7.21 19.07
C LYS A 791 -12.41 7.69 17.90
N GLU A 792 -11.83 7.81 16.71
CA GLU A 792 -12.55 8.18 15.49
C GLU A 792 -13.63 7.17 15.10
N ARG A 793 -13.35 5.88 15.23
CA ARG A 793 -14.32 4.81 14.91
C ARG A 793 -15.44 4.76 15.94
N LEU A 794 -15.13 4.94 17.22
CA LEU A 794 -16.15 5.05 18.28
C LEU A 794 -17.09 6.24 18.06
N ARG A 795 -16.55 7.40 17.63
CA ARG A 795 -17.39 8.56 17.26
C ARG A 795 -18.29 8.25 16.07
N HIS A 796 -17.79 7.52 15.07
CA HIS A 796 -18.58 7.08 13.92
C HIS A 796 -19.74 6.17 14.35
N HIS A 797 -19.48 5.13 15.15
CA HIS A 797 -20.51 4.22 15.66
C HIS A 797 -21.53 4.91 16.57
N ALA A 798 -21.10 5.88 17.38
CA ALA A 798 -22.01 6.68 18.19
C ALA A 798 -22.98 7.51 17.33
N LYS A 799 -22.49 8.08 16.21
CA LYS A 799 -23.33 8.84 15.25
C LYS A 799 -24.29 7.94 14.46
N ALA A 800 -23.92 6.68 14.22
CA ALA A 800 -24.76 5.70 13.53
C ALA A 800 -25.99 5.24 14.35
N GLY A 801 -26.09 5.66 15.62
CA GLY A 801 -27.30 5.46 16.44
C GLY A 801 -27.54 3.99 16.81
N PHE A 802 -26.49 3.21 17.05
CA PHE A 802 -26.64 1.85 17.56
C PHE A 802 -27.20 1.84 18.99
N SER A 803 -28.20 1.00 19.23
CA SER A 803 -28.74 0.81 20.57
C SER A 803 -27.71 0.19 21.52
N LYS A 804 -27.60 0.73 22.73
CA LYS A 804 -26.79 0.18 23.82
C LYS A 804 -27.57 -0.74 24.74
N GLU A 805 -28.88 -0.87 24.53
CA GLU A 805 -29.74 -1.70 25.36
C GLU A 805 -29.43 -3.18 25.11
N PRO A 806 -29.23 -4.00 26.18
CA PRO A 806 -29.11 -5.44 26.04
C PRO A 806 -30.30 -6.05 25.29
N GLY A 807 -30.04 -7.04 24.44
CA GLY A 807 -31.04 -7.69 23.60
C GLY A 807 -31.52 -6.88 22.40
N SER A 808 -31.00 -5.67 22.17
CA SER A 808 -31.38 -4.86 21.01
C SER A 808 -30.90 -5.40 19.66
N PHE A 809 -29.88 -6.27 19.63
CA PHE A 809 -29.46 -6.95 18.41
C PHE A 809 -30.34 -8.18 18.16
N VAL A 810 -31.31 -8.06 17.26
CA VAL A 810 -32.26 -9.11 16.92
C VAL A 810 -31.64 -10.00 15.83
N SER A 811 -31.19 -11.19 16.25
CA SER A 811 -30.43 -12.11 15.42
C SER A 811 -31.23 -12.79 14.33
#